data_AF-A0A1H9L9G6-F1
#
_entry.id   AF-A0A1H9L9G6-F1
#
_cell.length_a   1.000
_cell.length_b   1.000
_cell.length_c   1.000
_cell.angle_alpha   90.00
_cell.angle_beta   90.00
_cell.angle_gamma   90.00
#
_symmetry.space_group_name_H-M   'P 1'
#
loop_
_entity.id
_entity.type
_entity.pdbx_description
1 polymer ?
#
loop_
_entity_poly.entity_id
_entity_poly.type
_entity_poly.pdbx_seq_one_letter_code
_entity_poly.pdbx_strand_id
1 'polypeptide(L)'
;MSQPPVPTTQASTTEAPAGVAPATPASSDAPVVPAPADAPPVKQTERPHPLTPFIRGWLVLVAVVVGFAPRLVDNPDERASLARLGLGWILLGVLVLCLAAAAAGYVSWRFTRFVIDDEELRIETGVLFKTSRKVAFERIQSVDIIQPFAARLFGLGELRIEAGAGDSGLRLRYLSRTKAARLRDYLLARAHGSSARLADSEDALAPDVLFDAGVADTTLVTVSPQALVGSFLTSTEFLVPLLVTVFFAVLAGVTGIGVVALGGIVPMVFGVFSLVSRRVIAMFHFTLAESSRGLRVTRGLTNLTSQSVPVDRIQGVRLCQPVLWKPFGWWRVDVDIVGYGARDRENNSGEATSVLLPVASPAQVRVALSRVLPGFTVDQIPLQGVPRRARWFRWFDWWTLRYGWDDRAIVTEHGLLVHERHIVPHAKTQSVRIEQGPLQRRLGLADVHVDTPKGPVHAVARQLDAGAARELALTQLDRARAARDAAAVTADPAAETRPESPEERASADAVLAELGTDRDRFLGEGGESQVFALDDERVLRLYRGGAAPGSPVVGQVRELYGFWERARPADGYGVELPLVLDAGTSHGRVWTVDRRFVGGSLSSWLATAPLAGRRAALTSLLDAAEAVARLPLPVPGFARLVGEDAPRSYPTLVELLHAMLEGPTSRSRDHLARDVPDVGRVWDGLFRDLGQRVVAPALVHGDFCAPNVYVSPGPEDNPEGGAPRVTGVGDFSPHTLQADPLMDLTGAVAFLELEPYEGAVADSEWLLGVAVSRHGPEVARWIGVYRRYFAFYFSDTAEVEPRTYAWCLRQLDRV
;
A
#
# COMPACT_ATOMS: atom_id res chain seq x y z
N MET A 1 -10.96 58.24 36.21
CA MET A 1 -11.47 58.08 37.59
C MET A 1 -11.03 56.71 38.07
N SER A 2 -10.26 56.68 39.17
CA SER A 2 -10.06 55.60 40.15
C SER A 2 -9.71 54.20 39.59
N GLN A 3 -8.69 53.45 40.01
CA GLN A 3 -7.74 53.44 41.12
C GLN A 3 -6.70 52.33 40.74
N PRO A 4 -5.63 52.07 41.52
CA PRO A 4 -4.28 51.87 40.99
C PRO A 4 -3.70 50.46 41.34
N PRO A 5 -2.38 50.22 41.57
CA PRO A 5 -1.69 48.99 41.16
C PRO A 5 -1.54 47.97 42.31
N VAL A 6 -1.14 46.73 41.98
CA VAL A 6 -0.72 45.72 42.97
C VAL A 6 0.82 45.64 42.98
N PRO A 7 1.48 45.54 44.15
CA PRO A 7 2.84 45.99 44.35
C PRO A 7 3.93 44.90 44.21
N THR A 8 5.15 45.41 44.19
CA THR A 8 6.47 44.79 44.16
C THR A 8 6.93 44.20 45.50
N THR A 9 7.69 43.09 45.41
CA THR A 9 8.95 42.75 46.11
C THR A 9 9.02 42.68 47.65
N GLN A 10 9.57 41.56 48.16
CA GLN A 10 10.80 41.42 49.00
C GLN A 10 10.73 40.10 49.80
N ALA A 11 11.58 39.12 49.52
CA ALA A 11 12.99 38.97 49.93
C ALA A 11 13.15 38.34 51.32
N SER A 12 13.79 37.16 51.37
CA SER A 12 14.66 36.79 52.49
C SER A 12 15.72 35.82 51.99
N THR A 13 16.93 36.35 51.90
CA THR A 13 18.20 35.75 51.56
C THR A 13 18.71 34.86 52.70
N THR A 14 19.37 33.75 52.41
CA THR A 14 20.44 33.23 53.28
C THR A 14 21.53 32.63 52.41
N GLU A 15 22.61 33.40 52.34
CA GLU A 15 24.03 33.06 52.21
C GLU A 15 24.44 31.65 51.77
N ALA A 16 25.22 31.65 50.69
CA ALA A 16 26.16 30.61 50.30
C ALA A 16 27.44 30.66 51.14
N PRO A 17 28.20 29.55 51.18
CA PRO A 17 29.64 29.62 51.07
C PRO A 17 30.09 29.03 49.73
N ALA A 18 31.20 29.60 49.26
CA ALA A 18 31.82 29.42 47.97
C ALA A 18 32.53 28.07 47.80
N GLY A 19 32.66 27.67 46.53
CA GLY A 19 33.75 26.84 46.02
C GLY A 19 33.36 25.41 45.68
N VAL A 20 33.16 25.11 44.39
CA VAL A 20 33.84 24.07 43.59
C VAL A 20 33.38 24.24 42.13
N ALA A 21 34.34 24.18 41.20
CA ALA A 21 34.15 24.31 39.76
C ALA A 21 33.16 23.29 39.16
N PRO A 22 32.50 23.59 38.02
CA PRO A 22 31.57 22.66 37.39
C PRO A 22 32.33 21.43 36.87
N ALA A 23 31.97 20.26 37.40
CA ALA A 23 32.46 18.98 36.93
C ALA A 23 31.97 18.71 35.50
N THR A 24 32.94 18.43 34.63
CA THR A 24 32.78 17.85 33.30
C THR A 24 32.00 16.52 33.41
N PRO A 25 30.98 16.25 32.57
CA PRO A 25 30.35 14.94 32.56
C PRO A 25 31.37 13.90 32.10
N ALA A 26 31.62 12.91 32.94
CA ALA A 26 32.51 11.80 32.66
C ALA A 26 32.03 11.04 31.42
N SER A 27 32.89 10.95 30.42
CA SER A 27 32.80 10.01 29.32
C SER A 27 32.83 8.59 29.88
N SER A 28 31.69 7.91 29.85
CA SER A 28 31.61 6.46 30.01
C SER A 28 32.14 5.80 28.75
N ASP A 29 33.46 5.79 28.60
CA ASP A 29 34.19 5.02 27.60
C ASP A 29 34.34 3.59 28.13
N ALA A 30 33.23 2.85 28.14
CA ALA A 30 33.25 1.40 28.31
C ALA A 30 33.29 0.80 26.89
N PRO A 31 34.25 -0.09 26.58
CA PRO A 31 34.31 -0.71 25.27
C PRO A 31 33.01 -1.49 25.03
N VAL A 32 32.25 -1.06 24.02
CA VAL A 32 31.14 -1.84 23.47
C VAL A 32 31.77 -3.09 22.87
N VAL A 33 31.73 -4.19 23.62
CA VAL A 33 32.09 -5.51 23.09
C VAL A 33 31.11 -5.80 21.95
N PRO A 34 31.59 -5.98 20.70
CA PRO A 34 30.70 -6.35 19.61
C PRO A 34 30.09 -7.71 19.95
N ALA A 35 28.76 -7.77 19.96
CA ALA A 35 28.05 -9.02 20.15
C ALA A 35 28.45 -10.02 19.03
N PRO A 36 28.67 -11.30 19.34
CA PRO A 36 29.05 -12.30 18.35
C PRO A 36 27.96 -12.43 17.28
N ALA A 37 28.39 -12.51 16.01
CA ALA A 37 27.56 -12.54 14.80
C ALA A 37 26.68 -13.81 14.61
N ASP A 38 26.58 -14.67 15.63
CA ASP A 38 25.88 -15.97 15.59
C ASP A 38 24.76 -16.08 16.65
N ALA A 39 24.27 -14.97 17.21
CA ALA A 39 23.12 -15.03 18.10
C ALA A 39 21.84 -15.35 17.31
N PRO A 40 21.09 -16.44 17.63
CA PRO A 40 19.83 -16.74 16.96
C PRO A 40 18.85 -15.56 17.14
N PRO A 41 17.96 -15.31 16.16
CA PRO A 41 17.02 -14.19 16.20
C PRO A 41 16.26 -14.20 17.53
N VAL A 42 16.15 -13.04 18.17
CA VAL A 42 15.60 -12.93 19.53
C VAL A 42 14.10 -13.13 19.47
N LYS A 43 13.68 -14.40 19.46
CA LYS A 43 12.28 -14.81 19.42
C LYS A 43 11.60 -14.47 20.75
N GLN A 44 11.05 -13.27 20.86
CA GLN A 44 10.30 -12.86 22.04
C GLN A 44 8.89 -13.47 21.99
N THR A 45 8.68 -14.49 22.83
CA THR A 45 7.36 -15.09 23.02
C THR A 45 6.66 -14.45 24.21
N GLU A 46 5.59 -13.72 23.94
CA GLU A 46 4.80 -13.04 24.95
C GLU A 46 3.36 -13.56 25.03
N ARG A 47 2.68 -13.20 26.12
CA ARG A 47 1.26 -13.54 26.34
C ARG A 47 0.42 -12.28 26.52
N PRO A 48 -0.89 -12.34 26.19
CA PRO A 48 -1.82 -11.29 26.55
C PRO A 48 -1.85 -11.03 28.06
N HIS A 49 -2.31 -9.84 28.47
CA HIS A 49 -2.44 -9.51 29.89
C HIS A 49 -3.38 -10.51 30.61
N PRO A 50 -3.06 -10.94 31.85
CA PRO A 50 -3.85 -11.94 32.60
C PRO A 50 -5.30 -11.53 32.86
N LEU A 51 -5.65 -10.25 32.74
CA LEU A 51 -7.03 -9.75 32.87
C LEU A 51 -7.90 -9.97 31.61
N THR A 52 -7.33 -10.50 30.53
CA THR A 52 -8.04 -10.79 29.26
C THR A 52 -9.33 -11.62 29.45
N PRO A 53 -9.35 -12.71 30.26
CA PRO A 53 -10.56 -13.49 30.51
C PRO A 53 -11.68 -12.67 31.16
N PHE A 54 -11.36 -11.82 32.13
CA PHE A 54 -12.33 -10.99 32.84
C PHE A 54 -12.96 -9.94 31.93
N ILE A 55 -12.17 -9.33 31.04
CA ILE A 55 -12.62 -8.34 30.06
C ILE A 55 -13.55 -8.95 29.00
N ARG A 56 -13.49 -10.26 28.74
CA ARG A 56 -14.45 -10.93 27.84
C ARG A 56 -15.65 -11.51 28.59
N GLY A 57 -15.44 -12.02 29.79
CA GLY A 57 -16.47 -12.73 30.56
C GLY A 57 -17.69 -11.87 30.89
N TRP A 58 -17.51 -10.57 31.11
CA TRP A 58 -18.63 -9.68 31.45
C TRP A 58 -19.65 -9.52 30.30
N LEU A 59 -19.23 -9.62 29.02
CA LEU A 59 -20.15 -9.55 27.89
C LEU A 59 -21.12 -10.74 27.87
N VAL A 60 -20.67 -11.92 28.30
CA VAL A 60 -21.52 -13.10 28.44
C VAL A 60 -22.58 -12.85 29.52
N LEU A 61 -22.18 -12.23 30.64
CA LEU A 61 -23.10 -11.87 31.72
C LEU A 61 -24.16 -10.86 31.24
N VAL A 62 -23.74 -9.83 30.49
CA VAL A 62 -24.67 -8.86 29.89
C VAL A 62 -25.58 -9.52 28.86
N ALA A 63 -25.07 -10.38 27.98
CA ALA A 63 -25.86 -11.08 26.97
C ALA A 63 -26.90 -12.02 27.61
N VAL A 64 -26.52 -12.69 28.70
CA VAL A 64 -27.45 -13.52 29.50
C VAL A 64 -28.52 -12.61 30.10
N VAL A 65 -28.16 -11.51 30.76
CA VAL A 65 -29.13 -10.58 31.35
C VAL A 65 -30.07 -9.99 30.30
N VAL A 66 -29.55 -9.51 29.16
CA VAL A 66 -30.35 -8.93 28.07
C VAL A 66 -31.22 -9.99 27.38
N GLY A 67 -30.75 -11.22 27.24
CA GLY A 67 -31.53 -12.32 26.66
C GLY A 67 -32.59 -12.89 27.61
N PHE A 68 -32.36 -12.84 28.93
CA PHE A 68 -33.29 -13.35 29.93
C PHE A 68 -34.27 -12.28 30.44
N ALA A 69 -33.88 -11.00 30.48
CA ALA A 69 -34.71 -9.94 31.04
C ALA A 69 -36.07 -9.77 30.32
N PRO A 70 -36.15 -9.75 28.97
CA PRO A 70 -37.44 -9.68 28.27
C PRO A 70 -38.29 -10.92 28.51
N ARG A 71 -37.67 -12.11 28.55
CA ARG A 71 -38.36 -13.37 28.86
C ARG A 71 -38.97 -13.36 30.27
N LEU A 72 -38.24 -12.78 31.22
CA LEU A 72 -38.74 -12.51 32.57
C LEU A 72 -39.83 -11.45 32.60
N VAL A 73 -39.94 -10.56 31.61
CA VAL A 73 -40.92 -9.47 31.58
C VAL A 73 -42.21 -9.88 30.90
N ASP A 74 -42.12 -10.57 29.76
CA ASP A 74 -43.24 -10.82 28.85
C ASP A 74 -43.94 -12.17 29.08
N ASN A 75 -43.29 -13.12 29.76
CA ASN A 75 -43.75 -14.50 29.80
C ASN A 75 -44.17 -14.96 31.22
N PRO A 76 -45.47 -14.91 31.56
CA PRO A 76 -45.96 -15.24 32.91
C PRO A 76 -45.72 -16.70 33.31
N ASP A 77 -45.68 -17.63 32.35
CA ASP A 77 -45.41 -19.04 32.61
C ASP A 77 -43.93 -19.31 32.96
N GLU A 78 -43.00 -18.56 32.35
CA GLU A 78 -41.57 -18.62 32.73
C GLU A 78 -41.33 -18.02 34.11
N ARG A 79 -42.02 -16.93 34.47
CA ARG A 79 -42.00 -16.36 35.83
C ARG A 79 -42.45 -17.36 36.88
N ALA A 80 -43.57 -18.05 36.64
CA ALA A 80 -44.10 -19.07 37.55
C ALA A 80 -43.17 -20.30 37.65
N SER A 81 -42.45 -20.63 36.58
CA SER A 81 -41.48 -21.72 36.55
C SER A 81 -40.19 -21.37 37.29
N LEU A 82 -39.70 -20.14 37.18
CA LEU A 82 -38.55 -19.63 37.94
C LEU A 82 -38.85 -19.46 39.43
N ALA A 83 -40.07 -19.01 39.77
CA ALA A 83 -40.51 -18.95 41.16
C ALA A 83 -40.55 -20.34 41.83
N ARG A 84 -40.90 -21.39 41.07
CA ARG A 84 -40.89 -22.80 41.52
C ARG A 84 -39.48 -23.37 41.70
N LEU A 85 -38.50 -22.92 40.90
CA LEU A 85 -37.10 -23.32 41.01
C LEU A 85 -36.43 -22.78 42.29
N GLY A 86 -36.96 -21.72 42.90
CA GLY A 86 -36.40 -21.11 44.12
C GLY A 86 -35.13 -20.31 43.84
N LEU A 87 -34.99 -19.15 44.52
CA LEU A 87 -33.89 -18.20 44.31
C LEU A 87 -32.50 -18.85 44.41
N GLY A 88 -32.33 -19.87 45.26
CA GLY A 88 -31.07 -20.60 45.45
C GLY A 88 -30.58 -21.35 44.20
N TRP A 89 -31.47 -22.01 43.44
CA TRP A 89 -31.08 -22.75 42.23
C TRP A 89 -30.77 -21.81 41.07
N ILE A 90 -31.44 -20.66 41.00
CA ILE A 90 -31.14 -19.62 40.02
C ILE A 90 -29.75 -19.02 40.31
N LEU A 91 -29.46 -18.69 41.58
CA LEU A 91 -28.15 -18.20 41.99
C LEU A 91 -27.04 -19.24 41.75
N LEU A 92 -27.31 -20.53 42.00
CA LEU A 92 -26.38 -21.62 41.71
C LEU A 92 -26.15 -21.78 40.21
N GLY A 93 -27.20 -21.72 39.37
CA GLY A 93 -27.07 -21.78 37.92
C GLY A 93 -26.26 -20.62 37.35
N VAL A 94 -26.50 -19.40 37.84
CA VAL A 94 -25.70 -18.21 37.47
C VAL A 94 -24.25 -18.38 37.93
N LEU A 95 -24.01 -18.88 39.14
CA LEU A 95 -22.66 -19.13 39.65
C LEU A 95 -21.92 -20.16 38.79
N VAL A 96 -22.55 -21.28 38.45
CA VAL A 96 -21.98 -22.32 37.58
C VAL A 96 -21.67 -21.76 36.20
N LEU A 97 -22.57 -20.96 35.63
CA LEU A 97 -22.36 -20.30 34.34
C LEU A 97 -21.18 -19.33 34.38
N CYS A 98 -21.08 -18.52 35.44
CA CYS A 98 -19.96 -17.60 35.66
C CYS A 98 -18.63 -18.35 35.80
N LEU A 99 -18.60 -19.46 36.55
CA LEU A 99 -17.41 -20.30 36.72
C LEU A 99 -17.01 -20.98 35.42
N ALA A 100 -17.98 -21.51 34.66
CA ALA A 100 -17.72 -22.11 33.35
C ALA A 100 -17.17 -21.07 32.35
N ALA A 101 -17.73 -19.87 32.33
CA ALA A 101 -17.23 -18.77 31.50
C ALA A 101 -15.82 -18.32 31.91
N ALA A 102 -15.54 -18.24 33.21
CA ALA A 102 -14.20 -17.93 33.73
C ALA A 102 -13.17 -19.00 33.37
N ALA A 103 -13.53 -20.28 33.51
CA ALA A 103 -12.68 -21.41 33.12
C ALA A 103 -12.41 -21.40 31.61
N ALA A 104 -13.44 -21.22 30.77
CA ALA A 104 -13.29 -21.11 29.33
C ALA A 104 -12.40 -19.91 28.92
N GLY A 105 -12.59 -18.76 29.58
CA GLY A 105 -11.76 -17.57 29.39
C GLY A 105 -10.30 -17.80 29.78
N TYR A 106 -10.05 -18.44 30.92
CA TYR A 106 -8.70 -18.78 31.40
C TYR A 106 -7.99 -19.73 30.44
N VAL A 107 -8.68 -20.78 30.00
CA VAL A 107 -8.15 -21.72 29.00
C VAL A 107 -7.83 -20.96 27.70
N SER A 108 -8.74 -20.14 27.19
CA SER A 108 -8.49 -19.32 25.99
C SER A 108 -7.25 -18.42 26.14
N TRP A 109 -7.09 -17.73 27.27
CA TRP A 109 -5.90 -16.91 27.55
C TRP A 109 -4.62 -17.73 27.62
N ARG A 110 -4.64 -18.88 28.30
CA ARG A 110 -3.48 -19.74 28.51
C ARG A 110 -2.90 -20.33 27.22
N PHE A 111 -3.73 -20.45 26.19
CA PHE A 111 -3.39 -20.95 24.86
C PHE A 111 -3.24 -19.86 23.78
N THR A 112 -3.29 -18.58 24.16
CA THR A 112 -2.99 -17.46 23.24
C THR A 112 -1.55 -17.01 23.44
N ARG A 113 -0.75 -17.00 22.38
CA ARG A 113 0.66 -16.56 22.41
C ARG A 113 0.97 -15.60 21.26
N PHE A 114 1.80 -14.61 21.55
CA PHE A 114 2.38 -13.69 20.59
C PHE A 114 3.84 -14.04 20.43
N VAL A 115 4.31 -14.12 19.19
CA VAL A 115 5.72 -14.37 18.87
C VAL A 115 6.15 -13.23 17.98
N ILE A 116 7.03 -12.39 18.50
CA ILE A 116 7.67 -11.30 17.75
C ILE A 116 9.03 -11.85 17.35
N ASP A 117 9.25 -11.97 16.03
CA ASP A 117 10.52 -12.35 15.42
C ASP A 117 11.20 -11.10 14.83
N ASP A 118 12.37 -11.27 14.21
CA ASP A 118 13.10 -10.14 13.61
C ASP A 118 12.49 -9.66 12.27
N GLU A 119 11.67 -10.49 11.61
CA GLU A 119 11.05 -10.21 10.30
C GLU A 119 9.51 -10.30 10.29
N GLU A 120 8.92 -11.07 11.21
CA GLU A 120 7.48 -11.34 11.25
C GLU A 120 6.86 -11.23 12.65
N LEU A 121 5.61 -10.77 12.68
CA LEU A 121 4.72 -10.85 13.84
C LEU A 121 3.78 -12.05 13.69
N ARG A 122 3.82 -12.97 14.67
CA ARG A 122 3.01 -14.19 14.65
C ARG A 122 2.10 -14.29 15.87
N ILE A 123 0.81 -14.54 15.64
CA ILE A 123 -0.18 -14.85 16.69
C ILE A 123 -0.58 -16.31 16.59
N GLU A 124 -0.39 -17.05 17.68
CA GLU A 124 -0.89 -18.40 17.85
C GLU A 124 -2.10 -18.40 18.79
N THR A 125 -3.23 -18.93 18.33
CA THR A 125 -4.45 -19.06 19.15
C THR A 125 -5.06 -20.44 18.97
N GLY A 126 -5.53 -21.08 20.04
CA GLY A 126 -6.31 -22.31 19.94
C GLY A 126 -6.02 -23.36 21.00
N VAL A 127 -7.07 -24.02 21.48
CA VAL A 127 -7.00 -25.07 22.51
C VAL A 127 -6.94 -26.46 21.86
N LEU A 128 -7.92 -26.75 20.99
CA LEU A 128 -8.02 -28.00 20.22
C LEU A 128 -7.55 -27.81 18.76
N PHE A 129 -8.01 -26.75 18.10
CA PHE A 129 -7.59 -26.36 16.76
C PHE A 129 -6.65 -25.15 16.86
N LYS A 130 -5.39 -25.31 16.46
CA LYS A 130 -4.38 -24.26 16.51
C LYS A 130 -4.43 -23.43 15.23
N THR A 131 -4.63 -22.13 15.37
CA THR A 131 -4.56 -21.16 14.28
C THR A 131 -3.33 -20.29 14.48
N SER A 132 -2.44 -20.25 13.48
CA SER A 132 -1.29 -19.36 13.45
C SER A 132 -1.49 -18.34 12.34
N ARG A 133 -1.44 -17.05 12.67
CA ARG A 133 -1.44 -15.95 11.68
C ARG A 133 -0.12 -15.22 11.76
N LYS A 134 0.51 -15.02 10.59
CA LYS A 134 1.80 -14.36 10.43
C LYS A 134 1.62 -13.11 9.59
N VAL A 135 2.26 -12.01 9.97
CA VAL A 135 2.32 -10.76 9.22
C VAL A 135 3.76 -10.30 9.20
N ALA A 136 4.38 -10.24 8.03
CA ALA A 136 5.71 -9.66 7.84
C ALA A 136 5.69 -8.16 8.14
N PHE A 137 6.74 -7.62 8.75
CA PHE A 137 6.78 -6.20 9.12
C PHE A 137 6.61 -5.28 7.92
N GLU A 138 7.21 -5.62 6.79
CA GLU A 138 7.14 -4.87 5.53
C GLU A 138 5.71 -4.74 4.98
N ARG A 139 4.82 -5.67 5.35
CA ARG A 139 3.41 -5.63 4.95
C ARG A 139 2.53 -4.83 5.91
N ILE A 140 3.04 -4.45 7.09
CA ILE A 140 2.28 -3.67 8.07
C ILE A 140 2.08 -2.25 7.52
N GLN A 141 0.82 -1.91 7.31
CA GLN A 141 0.42 -0.65 6.71
C GLN A 141 -0.02 0.37 7.76
N SER A 142 -0.73 -0.07 8.79
CA SER A 142 -1.14 0.78 9.90
C SER A 142 -1.30 -0.02 11.18
N VAL A 143 -1.16 0.66 12.31
CA VAL A 143 -1.31 0.07 13.63
C VAL A 143 -2.14 1.00 14.52
N ASP A 144 -3.35 0.57 14.83
CA ASP A 144 -4.32 1.31 15.62
C ASP A 144 -4.40 0.78 17.05
N ILE A 145 -4.62 1.68 18.01
CA ILE A 145 -4.86 1.32 19.42
C ILE A 145 -6.36 1.45 19.70
N ILE A 146 -6.99 0.34 20.08
CA ILE A 146 -8.40 0.27 20.45
C ILE A 146 -8.48 -0.06 21.94
N GLN A 147 -9.13 0.79 22.73
CA GLN A 147 -9.38 0.57 24.15
C GLN A 147 -10.88 0.48 24.38
N PRO A 148 -11.47 -0.72 24.32
CA PRO A 148 -12.87 -0.92 24.69
C PRO A 148 -13.12 -0.51 26.14
N PHE A 149 -14.34 -0.12 26.49
CA PHE A 149 -14.66 0.43 27.82
C PHE A 149 -14.11 -0.39 28.99
N ALA A 150 -14.32 -1.71 28.95
CA ALA A 150 -13.81 -2.62 29.97
C ALA A 150 -12.27 -2.61 30.02
N ALA A 151 -11.59 -2.63 28.88
CA ALA A 151 -10.12 -2.57 28.83
C ALA A 151 -9.59 -1.23 29.33
N ARG A 152 -10.26 -0.12 29.00
CA ARG A 152 -9.94 1.23 29.47
C ARG A 152 -9.99 1.33 30.99
N LEU A 153 -10.99 0.73 31.64
CA LEU A 153 -11.11 0.72 33.10
C LEU A 153 -9.92 0.02 33.78
N PHE A 154 -9.34 -0.99 33.12
CA PHE A 154 -8.17 -1.73 33.61
C PHE A 154 -6.83 -1.24 33.05
N GLY A 155 -6.79 -0.12 32.30
CA GLY A 155 -5.56 0.42 31.70
C GLY A 155 -4.96 -0.41 30.56
N LEU A 156 -5.81 -1.18 29.85
CA LEU A 156 -5.44 -2.12 28.80
C LEU A 156 -5.93 -1.64 27.42
N GLY A 157 -5.21 -2.00 26.36
CA GLY A 157 -5.54 -1.71 24.97
C GLY A 157 -5.29 -2.90 24.04
N GLU A 158 -6.03 -2.95 22.94
CA GLU A 158 -5.85 -3.88 21.82
C GLU A 158 -5.15 -3.14 20.68
N LEU A 159 -4.13 -3.76 20.07
CA LEU A 159 -3.53 -3.29 18.83
C LEU A 159 -4.22 -3.95 17.65
N ARG A 160 -4.69 -3.15 16.70
CA ARG A 160 -5.21 -3.61 15.41
C ARG A 160 -4.20 -3.25 14.35
N ILE A 161 -3.69 -4.26 13.67
CA ILE A 161 -2.64 -4.15 12.66
C ILE A 161 -3.29 -4.46 11.32
N GLU A 162 -3.24 -3.52 10.40
CA GLU A 162 -3.73 -3.73 9.03
C GLU A 162 -2.53 -3.96 8.10
N ALA A 163 -2.63 -5.01 7.29
CA ALA A 163 -1.59 -5.44 6.38
C ALA A 163 -2.16 -5.63 4.98
N GLY A 164 -1.86 -4.71 4.07
CA GLY A 164 -2.24 -4.77 2.66
C GLY A 164 -3.76 -4.84 2.36
N ALA A 165 -4.11 -4.65 1.09
CA ALA A 165 -5.49 -4.84 0.64
C ALA A 165 -5.82 -6.35 0.58
N GLY A 166 -6.71 -6.83 1.46
CA GLY A 166 -7.31 -8.17 1.35
C GLY A 166 -7.10 -9.10 2.55
N ASP A 167 -6.16 -8.82 3.45
CA ASP A 167 -5.97 -9.62 4.68
C ASP A 167 -6.88 -9.11 5.81
N SER A 168 -7.37 -10.06 6.62
CA SER A 168 -8.16 -9.75 7.81
C SER A 168 -7.23 -9.28 8.92
N GLY A 169 -7.20 -7.96 9.14
CA GLY A 169 -6.32 -7.27 10.09
C GLY A 169 -6.08 -8.04 11.39
N LEU A 170 -4.81 -8.13 11.77
CA LEU A 170 -4.33 -8.88 12.91
C LEU A 170 -4.63 -8.10 14.20
N ARG A 171 -5.17 -8.75 15.23
CA ARG A 171 -5.49 -8.09 16.50
C ARG A 171 -4.69 -8.64 17.68
N LEU A 172 -3.81 -7.82 18.23
CA LEU A 172 -3.02 -8.09 19.42
C LEU A 172 -3.80 -7.61 20.65
N ARG A 173 -4.41 -8.55 21.37
CA ARG A 173 -5.42 -8.22 22.39
C ARG A 173 -4.82 -7.95 23.77
N TYR A 174 -5.29 -6.87 24.38
CA TYR A 174 -5.09 -6.48 25.78
C TYR A 174 -3.64 -6.53 26.24
N LEU A 175 -2.89 -5.53 25.79
CA LEU A 175 -1.60 -5.11 26.30
C LEU A 175 -1.79 -3.95 27.28
N SER A 176 -0.84 -3.72 28.19
CA SER A 176 -0.85 -2.47 28.95
C SER A 176 -0.74 -1.28 28.01
N ARG A 177 -1.37 -0.15 28.35
CA ARG A 177 -1.42 1.01 27.47
C ARG A 177 -0.04 1.50 27.02
N THR A 178 0.92 1.57 27.95
CA THR A 178 2.32 1.93 27.66
C THR A 178 2.96 0.94 26.70
N LYS A 179 2.72 -0.36 26.89
CA LYS A 179 3.24 -1.41 26.01
C LYS A 179 2.59 -1.39 24.63
N ALA A 180 1.28 -1.11 24.55
CA ALA A 180 0.58 -0.97 23.28
C ALA A 180 1.14 0.21 22.47
N ALA A 181 1.35 1.37 23.10
CA ALA A 181 1.97 2.53 22.46
C ALA A 181 3.39 2.23 21.97
N ARG A 182 4.24 1.63 22.84
CA ARG A 182 5.60 1.22 22.48
C ARG A 182 5.62 0.23 21.32
N LEU A 183 4.81 -0.81 21.39
CA LEU A 183 4.76 -1.84 20.37
C LEU A 183 4.21 -1.30 19.04
N ARG A 184 3.25 -0.38 19.07
CA ARG A 184 2.81 0.35 17.86
C ARG A 184 3.98 1.09 17.22
N ASP A 185 4.70 1.89 18.01
CA ASP A 185 5.78 2.74 17.50
C ASP A 185 6.95 1.89 16.97
N TYR A 186 7.24 0.76 17.63
CA TYR A 186 8.18 -0.27 17.18
C TYR A 186 7.75 -0.92 15.86
N LEU A 187 6.50 -1.41 15.77
CA LEU A 187 5.99 -2.07 14.56
C LEU A 187 5.97 -1.12 13.36
N LEU A 188 5.57 0.14 13.55
CA LEU A 188 5.60 1.15 12.50
C LEU A 188 7.03 1.53 12.11
N ALA A 189 7.97 1.62 13.06
CA ALA A 189 9.38 1.88 12.73
C ALA A 189 9.99 0.74 11.89
N ARG A 190 9.71 -0.51 12.26
CA ARG A 190 10.22 -1.69 11.57
C ARG A 190 9.58 -1.91 10.19
N ALA A 191 8.29 -1.59 10.05
CA ALA A 191 7.57 -1.66 8.78
C ALA A 191 8.14 -0.72 7.70
N HIS A 192 8.76 0.38 8.12
CA HIS A 192 9.44 1.34 7.25
C HIS A 192 10.97 1.14 7.20
N GLY A 193 11.47 -0.05 7.55
CA GLY A 193 12.87 -0.43 7.35
C GLY A 193 13.87 0.15 8.36
N SER A 194 13.42 0.78 9.46
CA SER A 194 14.33 1.24 10.52
C SER A 194 14.68 0.08 11.47
N SER A 195 15.98 -0.16 11.72
CA SER A 195 16.46 -1.09 12.76
C SER A 195 16.29 -0.49 14.16
N ALA A 196 15.04 -0.35 14.60
CA ALA A 196 14.75 0.06 15.98
C ALA A 196 14.74 -1.20 16.88
N ARG A 197 15.48 -1.19 18.01
CA ARG A 197 15.35 -2.24 19.02
C ARG A 197 14.27 -1.84 20.04
N LEU A 198 13.52 -2.81 20.56
CA LEU A 198 12.52 -2.57 21.60
C LEU A 198 13.11 -1.91 22.87
N ALA A 199 14.40 -2.12 23.13
CA ALA A 199 15.15 -1.52 24.24
C ALA A 199 15.38 0.00 24.06
N ASP A 200 15.57 0.50 22.84
CA ASP A 200 15.79 1.93 22.57
C ASP A 200 14.51 2.77 22.82
N SER A 201 13.37 2.11 22.96
CA SER A 201 12.08 2.71 23.29
C SER A 201 11.77 2.74 24.80
N GLU A 202 12.69 2.28 25.66
CA GLU A 202 12.50 2.26 27.12
C GLU A 202 12.62 3.64 27.77
N ASP A 203 13.38 4.57 27.17
CA ASP A 203 13.66 5.92 27.71
C ASP A 203 12.59 6.99 27.40
N ALA A 204 11.56 6.68 26.60
CA ALA A 204 10.48 7.61 26.31
C ALA A 204 9.40 7.61 27.42
N LEU A 205 9.31 8.74 28.15
CA LEU A 205 8.34 9.00 29.22
C LEU A 205 6.88 8.68 28.83
N ALA A 206 6.13 8.12 29.79
CA ALA A 206 4.80 7.56 29.60
C ALA A 206 3.75 8.60 29.12
N PRO A 207 2.83 8.22 28.19
CA PRO A 207 1.73 9.08 27.75
C PRO A 207 0.68 9.34 28.85
N ASP A 208 0.04 10.50 28.80
CA ASP A 208 -0.90 11.00 29.81
C ASP A 208 -2.15 10.10 29.99
N VAL A 209 -2.63 9.95 31.22
CA VAL A 209 -3.63 8.96 31.67
C VAL A 209 -5.00 9.13 30.99
N LEU A 210 -5.27 10.32 30.41
CA LEU A 210 -6.55 10.65 29.76
C LEU A 210 -6.45 10.89 28.25
N PHE A 211 -5.25 11.16 27.72
CA PHE A 211 -5.04 11.49 26.31
C PHE A 211 -3.92 10.60 25.79
N ASP A 212 -4.21 9.75 24.80
CA ASP A 212 -3.20 8.92 24.11
C ASP A 212 -2.35 9.75 23.14
N ALA A 213 -2.07 11.00 23.51
CA ALA A 213 -1.08 11.84 22.88
C ALA A 213 0.28 11.36 23.41
N GLY A 214 1.12 10.84 22.50
CA GLY A 214 2.52 10.64 22.82
C GLY A 214 3.16 11.99 23.13
N VAL A 215 4.25 12.01 23.90
CA VAL A 215 4.99 13.23 24.26
C VAL A 215 5.50 14.01 23.01
N ALA A 216 5.53 13.37 21.83
CA ALA A 216 5.92 13.95 20.55
C ALA A 216 4.74 14.40 19.64
N ASP A 217 3.48 14.20 20.04
CA ASP A 217 2.34 14.60 19.21
C ASP A 217 1.94 16.06 19.48
N THR A 218 1.80 16.86 18.41
CA THR A 218 1.26 18.22 18.55
C THR A 218 -0.23 18.21 18.25
N THR A 219 -1.05 18.64 19.21
CA THR A 219 -2.51 18.67 19.01
C THR A 219 -2.87 19.81 18.05
N LEU A 220 -3.41 19.47 16.88
CA LEU A 220 -3.82 20.44 15.86
C LEU A 220 -5.21 21.00 16.16
N VAL A 221 -6.18 20.09 16.38
CA VAL A 221 -7.59 20.45 16.55
C VAL A 221 -8.24 19.52 17.56
N THR A 222 -8.88 20.10 18.58
CA THR A 222 -9.80 19.40 19.48
C THR A 222 -11.22 19.85 19.21
N VAL A 223 -12.12 18.91 18.98
CA VAL A 223 -13.54 19.19 18.80
C VAL A 223 -14.20 19.31 20.16
N SER A 224 -14.89 20.42 20.41
CA SER A 224 -15.60 20.60 21.68
C SER A 224 -16.83 19.67 21.75
N PRO A 225 -17.12 19.05 22.92
CA PRO A 225 -18.29 18.20 23.08
C PRO A 225 -19.61 18.91 22.75
N GLN A 226 -19.68 20.21 23.02
CA GLN A 226 -20.86 21.03 22.74
C GLN A 226 -21.08 21.22 21.24
N ALA A 227 -20.02 21.52 20.49
CA ALA A 227 -20.10 21.65 19.03
C ALA A 227 -20.49 20.31 18.40
N LEU A 228 -19.95 19.19 18.91
CA LEU A 228 -20.29 17.85 18.45
C LEU A 228 -21.76 17.50 18.69
N VAL A 229 -22.29 17.74 19.90
CA VAL A 229 -23.71 17.50 20.18
C VAL A 229 -24.58 18.43 19.35
N GLY A 230 -24.22 19.72 19.24
CA GLY A 230 -24.95 20.69 18.41
C GLY A 230 -24.96 20.32 16.93
N SER A 231 -23.85 19.83 16.40
CA SER A 231 -23.73 19.39 15.01
C SER A 231 -24.62 18.18 14.73
N PHE A 232 -24.73 17.24 15.68
CA PHE A 232 -25.63 16.10 15.56
C PHE A 232 -27.11 16.48 15.72
N LEU A 233 -27.46 17.34 16.67
CA LEU A 233 -28.85 17.83 16.84
C LEU A 233 -29.35 18.65 15.66
N THR A 234 -28.45 19.25 14.90
CA THR A 234 -28.77 20.00 13.67
C THR A 234 -28.60 19.17 12.40
N SER A 235 -28.29 17.86 12.52
CA SER A 235 -28.19 16.96 11.38
C SER A 235 -29.57 16.55 10.86
N THR A 236 -29.68 16.36 9.55
CA THR A 236 -30.92 15.85 8.91
C THR A 236 -31.28 14.46 9.41
N GLU A 237 -30.30 13.62 9.70
CA GLU A 237 -30.46 12.28 10.26
C GLU A 237 -31.14 12.28 11.64
N PHE A 238 -31.01 13.34 12.42
CA PHE A 238 -31.72 13.49 13.69
C PHE A 238 -33.06 14.20 13.51
N LEU A 239 -33.06 15.30 12.76
CA LEU A 239 -34.24 16.15 12.62
C LEU A 239 -35.38 15.45 11.88
N VAL A 240 -35.10 14.67 10.83
CA VAL A 240 -36.16 13.98 10.07
C VAL A 240 -36.88 12.94 10.95
N PRO A 241 -36.19 11.98 11.60
CA PRO A 241 -36.84 11.05 12.52
C PRO A 241 -37.54 11.75 13.70
N LEU A 242 -36.96 12.82 14.24
CA LEU A 242 -37.60 13.60 15.29
C LEU A 242 -38.92 14.22 14.80
N LEU A 243 -38.92 14.88 13.64
CA LEU A 243 -40.11 15.48 13.05
C LEU A 243 -41.18 14.45 12.73
N VAL A 244 -40.78 13.28 12.22
CA VAL A 244 -41.70 12.15 11.97
C VAL A 244 -42.30 11.66 13.29
N THR A 245 -41.49 11.50 14.34
CA THR A 245 -41.96 11.08 15.66
C THR A 245 -42.94 12.09 16.26
N VAL A 246 -42.61 13.39 16.17
CA VAL A 246 -43.49 14.48 16.61
C VAL A 246 -44.78 14.51 15.79
N PHE A 247 -44.71 14.35 14.47
CA PHE A 247 -45.87 14.31 13.60
C PHE A 247 -46.83 13.19 14.00
N PHE A 248 -46.34 11.97 14.22
CA PHE A 248 -47.17 10.85 14.67
C PHE A 248 -47.71 11.05 16.09
N ALA A 249 -46.93 11.65 16.99
CA ALA A 249 -47.40 12.00 18.33
C ALA A 249 -48.53 13.04 18.30
N VAL A 250 -48.41 14.08 17.47
CA VAL A 250 -49.46 15.09 17.28
C VAL A 250 -50.69 14.47 16.62
N LEU A 251 -50.52 13.66 15.58
CA LEU A 251 -51.62 12.97 14.90
C LEU A 251 -52.39 12.06 15.87
N ALA A 252 -51.68 11.31 16.71
CA ALA A 252 -52.28 10.46 17.73
C ALA A 252 -53.06 11.26 18.80
N GLY A 253 -52.54 12.43 19.19
CA GLY A 253 -53.23 13.35 20.09
C GLY A 253 -54.51 13.92 19.50
N VAL A 254 -54.47 14.35 18.23
CA VAL A 254 -55.63 14.94 17.53
C VAL A 254 -56.72 13.91 17.25
N THR A 255 -56.34 12.67 16.94
CA THR A 255 -57.30 11.58 16.61
C THR A 255 -57.82 10.83 17.84
N GLY A 256 -57.33 11.13 19.05
CA GLY A 256 -57.78 10.52 20.30
C GLY A 256 -57.28 9.09 20.53
N ILE A 257 -56.41 8.56 19.67
CA ILE A 257 -55.84 7.19 19.77
C ILE A 257 -54.54 7.12 20.59
N GLY A 258 -54.24 8.15 21.38
CA GLY A 258 -52.94 8.34 22.05
C GLY A 258 -52.43 7.13 22.85
N VAL A 259 -53.31 6.39 23.53
CA VAL A 259 -52.94 5.20 24.31
C VAL A 259 -52.47 4.04 23.42
N VAL A 260 -53.13 3.82 22.28
CA VAL A 260 -52.76 2.78 21.31
C VAL A 260 -51.50 3.18 20.53
N ALA A 261 -51.40 4.46 20.15
CA ALA A 261 -50.24 5.00 19.46
C ALA A 261 -48.96 4.99 20.31
N LEU A 262 -49.08 4.95 21.65
CA LEU A 262 -47.95 4.87 22.56
C LEU A 262 -47.06 3.66 22.27
N GLY A 263 -47.65 2.53 21.84
CA GLY A 263 -46.92 1.32 21.44
C GLY A 263 -46.00 1.52 20.23
N GLY A 264 -46.29 2.50 19.36
CA GLY A 264 -45.43 2.87 18.22
C GLY A 264 -44.50 4.05 18.50
N ILE A 265 -44.97 5.04 19.27
CA ILE A 265 -44.21 6.27 19.56
C ILE A 265 -43.02 5.99 20.48
N VAL A 266 -43.18 5.14 21.51
CA VAL A 266 -42.10 4.83 22.46
C VAL A 266 -40.88 4.19 21.76
N PRO A 267 -41.05 3.16 20.90
CA PRO A 267 -39.94 2.66 20.07
C PRO A 267 -39.33 3.70 19.13
N MET A 268 -40.14 4.61 18.55
CA MET A 268 -39.62 5.70 17.70
C MET A 268 -38.73 6.65 18.50
N VAL A 269 -39.18 7.13 19.66
CA VAL A 269 -38.38 8.00 20.54
C VAL A 269 -37.10 7.30 20.98
N PHE A 270 -37.19 6.03 21.36
CA PHE A 270 -36.02 5.23 21.72
C PHE A 270 -35.07 5.04 20.52
N GLY A 271 -35.59 4.87 19.31
CA GLY A 271 -34.83 4.80 18.07
C GLY A 271 -34.05 6.09 17.80
N VAL A 272 -34.72 7.24 17.90
CA VAL A 272 -34.09 8.57 17.75
C VAL A 272 -33.00 8.78 18.81
N PHE A 273 -33.29 8.48 20.07
CA PHE A 273 -32.32 8.59 21.16
C PHE A 273 -31.12 7.64 20.99
N SER A 274 -31.37 6.39 20.59
CA SER A 274 -30.34 5.38 20.31
C SER A 274 -29.43 5.82 19.16
N LEU A 275 -29.99 6.45 18.11
CA LEU A 275 -29.21 6.97 16.98
C LEU A 275 -28.23 8.05 17.45
N VAL A 276 -28.71 9.03 18.23
CA VAL A 276 -27.88 10.15 18.73
C VAL A 276 -26.82 9.66 19.70
N SER A 277 -27.21 8.86 20.68
CA SER A 277 -26.30 8.38 21.73
C SER A 277 -25.15 7.56 21.14
N ARG A 278 -25.42 6.64 20.19
CA ARG A 278 -24.37 5.84 19.53
C ARG A 278 -23.34 6.72 18.82
N ARG A 279 -23.78 7.74 18.07
CA ARG A 279 -22.89 8.60 17.28
C ARG A 279 -22.08 9.54 18.16
N VAL A 280 -22.71 10.15 19.16
CA VAL A 280 -22.04 11.01 20.15
C VAL A 280 -20.98 10.20 20.90
N ILE A 281 -21.32 9.01 21.39
CA ILE A 281 -20.38 8.13 22.11
C ILE A 281 -19.19 7.75 21.22
N ALA A 282 -19.41 7.49 19.92
CA ALA A 282 -18.35 7.09 18.98
C ALA A 282 -17.38 8.24 18.59
N MET A 283 -17.86 9.48 18.60
CA MET A 283 -17.11 10.67 18.16
C MET A 283 -16.72 11.60 19.31
N PHE A 284 -17.00 11.22 20.55
CA PHE A 284 -16.71 12.05 21.72
C PHE A 284 -15.20 12.28 21.88
N HIS A 285 -14.80 13.46 22.37
CA HIS A 285 -13.39 13.85 22.55
C HIS A 285 -12.56 13.59 21.29
N PHE A 286 -13.08 14.01 20.14
CA PHE A 286 -12.37 13.91 18.88
C PHE A 286 -11.17 14.87 18.87
N THR A 287 -9.98 14.31 18.73
CA THR A 287 -8.72 15.06 18.68
C THR A 287 -7.94 14.65 17.44
N LEU A 288 -7.56 15.65 16.64
CA LEU A 288 -6.64 15.52 15.52
C LEU A 288 -5.27 16.06 15.98
N ALA A 289 -4.26 15.20 15.95
CA ALA A 289 -2.88 15.55 16.28
C ALA A 289 -1.95 15.26 15.12
N GLU A 290 -0.87 16.02 15.02
CA GLU A 290 0.25 15.72 14.13
C GLU A 290 1.23 14.81 14.87
N SER A 291 1.65 13.76 14.19
CA SER A 291 2.66 12.82 14.65
C SER A 291 3.83 12.84 13.69
N SER A 292 5.00 12.35 14.12
CA SER A 292 6.24 12.36 13.32
C SER A 292 6.13 11.65 11.96
N ARG A 293 5.09 10.82 11.76
CA ARG A 293 4.85 10.01 10.55
C ARG A 293 3.50 10.27 9.87
N GLY A 294 2.70 11.24 10.33
CA GLY A 294 1.40 11.55 9.73
C GLY A 294 0.38 12.16 10.69
N LEU A 295 -0.92 12.05 10.35
CA LEU A 295 -2.01 12.56 11.18
C LEU A 295 -2.54 11.46 12.12
N ARG A 296 -2.84 11.83 13.36
CA ARG A 296 -3.39 10.94 14.38
C ARG A 296 -4.79 11.40 14.76
N VAL A 297 -5.76 10.49 14.64
CA VAL A 297 -7.14 10.73 15.05
C VAL A 297 -7.43 9.91 16.31
N THR A 298 -7.79 10.59 17.39
CA THR A 298 -8.23 9.95 18.64
C THR A 298 -9.69 10.28 18.89
N ARG A 299 -10.54 9.29 19.16
CA ARG A 299 -11.98 9.48 19.40
C ARG A 299 -12.61 8.37 20.23
N GLY A 300 -13.72 8.69 20.89
CA GLY A 300 -14.62 7.74 21.52
C GLY A 300 -14.69 7.85 23.05
N LEU A 301 -15.90 7.79 23.60
CA LEU A 301 -16.15 7.82 25.05
C LEU A 301 -16.01 6.43 25.68
N THR A 302 -16.73 5.44 25.15
CA THR A 302 -16.71 4.06 25.67
C THR A 302 -15.54 3.29 25.10
N ASN A 303 -15.41 3.29 23.77
CA ASN A 303 -14.30 2.65 23.05
C ASN A 303 -13.39 3.75 22.50
N LEU A 304 -12.26 3.99 23.16
CA LEU A 304 -11.27 4.96 22.70
C LEU A 304 -10.46 4.33 21.56
N THR A 305 -10.48 4.94 20.39
CA THR A 305 -9.70 4.51 19.23
C THR A 305 -8.68 5.59 18.87
N SER A 306 -7.39 5.23 18.83
CA SER A 306 -6.31 6.05 18.32
C SER A 306 -5.82 5.45 17.00
N GLN A 307 -6.03 6.17 15.92
CA GLN A 307 -5.74 5.73 14.55
C GLN A 307 -4.68 6.64 13.93
N SER A 308 -3.66 6.04 13.30
CA SER A 308 -2.66 6.78 12.52
C SER A 308 -3.03 6.74 11.03
N VAL A 309 -3.19 7.92 10.44
CA VAL A 309 -3.46 8.13 9.01
C VAL A 309 -2.22 8.78 8.37
N PRO A 310 -1.43 8.02 7.60
CA PRO A 310 -0.33 8.58 6.82
C PRO A 310 -0.84 9.60 5.79
N VAL A 311 -0.18 10.74 5.65
CA VAL A 311 -0.63 11.85 4.78
C VAL A 311 -0.51 11.49 3.31
N ASP A 312 0.52 10.74 2.94
CA ASP A 312 0.80 10.21 1.59
C ASP A 312 -0.31 9.29 1.06
N ARG A 313 -1.04 8.63 1.97
CA ARG A 313 -2.14 7.73 1.65
C ARG A 313 -3.49 8.41 1.48
N ILE A 314 -3.60 9.69 1.83
CA ILE A 314 -4.82 10.46 1.60
C ILE A 314 -4.93 10.77 0.11
N GLN A 315 -6.01 10.31 -0.51
CA GLN A 315 -6.26 10.41 -1.95
C GLN A 315 -7.10 11.62 -2.32
N GLY A 316 -7.95 12.06 -1.40
CA GLY A 316 -8.86 13.17 -1.61
C GLY A 316 -9.49 13.63 -0.31
N VAL A 317 -10.07 14.83 -0.35
CA VAL A 317 -10.74 15.45 0.78
C VAL A 317 -12.14 15.90 0.37
N ARG A 318 -13.13 15.60 1.21
CA ARG A 318 -14.51 16.06 1.07
C ARG A 318 -14.86 16.99 2.22
N LEU A 319 -15.30 18.19 1.90
CA LEU A 319 -15.85 19.16 2.84
C LEU A 319 -17.37 19.17 2.70
N CYS A 320 -18.09 18.98 3.81
CA CYS A 320 -19.55 19.00 3.85
C CYS A 320 -20.04 20.11 4.78
N GLN A 321 -21.00 20.90 4.29
CA GLN A 321 -21.70 21.91 5.07
C GLN A 321 -23.21 21.80 4.85
N PRO A 322 -23.94 21.17 5.78
CA PRO A 322 -25.40 21.23 5.82
C PRO A 322 -25.91 22.67 5.91
N VAL A 323 -27.07 22.96 5.32
CA VAL A 323 -27.67 24.31 5.34
C VAL A 323 -27.87 24.83 6.77
N LEU A 324 -28.27 23.96 7.70
CA LEU A 324 -28.44 24.31 9.11
C LEU A 324 -27.13 24.68 9.82
N TRP A 325 -25.98 24.31 9.25
CA TRP A 325 -24.65 24.60 9.78
C TRP A 325 -24.06 25.90 9.23
N LYS A 326 -24.62 26.47 8.15
CA LYS A 326 -24.21 27.75 7.57
C LYS A 326 -24.19 28.90 8.59
N PRO A 327 -25.22 29.15 9.42
CA PRO A 327 -25.18 30.24 10.39
C PRO A 327 -24.12 30.03 11.49
N PHE A 328 -23.79 28.78 11.80
CA PHE A 328 -22.76 28.44 12.80
C PHE A 328 -21.35 28.37 12.21
N GLY A 329 -21.21 28.46 10.88
CA GLY A 329 -19.94 28.32 10.17
C GLY A 329 -19.31 26.93 10.31
N TRP A 330 -20.10 25.89 10.62
CA TRP A 330 -19.58 24.54 10.83
C TRP A 330 -19.37 23.80 9.52
N TRP A 331 -18.32 22.97 9.50
CA TRP A 331 -17.95 22.10 8.40
C TRP A 331 -17.58 20.72 8.91
N ARG A 332 -17.85 19.70 8.10
CA ARG A 332 -17.33 18.34 8.29
C ARG A 332 -16.26 18.07 7.24
N VAL A 333 -15.18 17.41 7.64
CA VAL A 333 -14.07 17.03 6.76
C VAL A 333 -13.95 15.51 6.75
N ASP A 334 -14.17 14.91 5.59
CA ASP A 334 -13.96 13.49 5.34
C ASP A 334 -12.79 13.32 4.36
N VAL A 335 -12.06 12.21 4.46
CA VAL A 335 -10.89 11.88 3.64
C VAL A 335 -11.05 10.51 3.00
N ASP A 336 -10.50 10.37 1.81
CA ASP A 336 -10.35 9.08 1.13
C ASP A 336 -8.96 8.52 1.42
N ILE A 337 -8.88 7.31 1.97
CA ILE A 337 -7.63 6.71 2.46
C ILE A 337 -7.48 5.31 1.84
N VAL A 338 -6.32 5.05 1.22
CA VAL A 338 -5.99 3.73 0.66
C VAL A 338 -5.72 2.72 1.78
N GLY A 339 -6.27 1.51 1.63
CA GLY A 339 -6.12 0.40 2.58
C GLY A 339 -7.24 0.33 3.63
N TYR A 340 -7.88 1.45 3.93
CA TYR A 340 -8.98 1.54 4.89
C TYR A 340 -10.34 1.47 4.20
N GLY A 341 -10.76 0.28 3.76
CA GLY A 341 -12.13 0.13 3.26
C GLY A 341 -12.41 -1.13 2.46
N ALA A 342 -13.16 -2.07 3.08
CA ALA A 342 -14.18 -2.88 2.38
C ALA A 342 -14.91 -3.88 3.29
N ARG A 343 -14.33 -4.33 4.42
CA ARG A 343 -14.85 -5.53 5.11
C ARG A 343 -15.45 -5.35 6.51
N ASP A 344 -15.26 -4.21 7.18
CA ASP A 344 -15.91 -3.96 8.48
C ASP A 344 -17.30 -3.33 8.34
N ARG A 345 -18.17 -3.89 7.49
CA ARG A 345 -19.58 -3.46 7.38
C ARG A 345 -20.46 -3.99 8.52
N GLU A 346 -19.96 -4.93 9.31
CA GLU A 346 -20.75 -5.60 10.34
C GLU A 346 -20.81 -4.82 11.66
N ASN A 347 -19.93 -3.83 11.84
CA ASN A 347 -20.02 -2.85 12.92
C ASN A 347 -20.13 -1.45 12.31
N ASN A 348 -20.97 -0.61 12.90
CA ASN A 348 -21.26 0.78 12.50
C ASN A 348 -20.04 1.74 12.57
N SER A 349 -18.82 1.21 12.59
CA SER A 349 -17.53 1.88 12.69
C SER A 349 -16.90 2.21 11.33
N GLY A 350 -17.40 1.66 10.21
CA GLY A 350 -16.82 1.88 8.88
C GLY A 350 -16.88 3.33 8.39
N GLU A 351 -17.91 4.10 8.76
CA GLU A 351 -17.99 5.54 8.45
C GLU A 351 -16.96 6.36 9.23
N ALA A 352 -16.51 5.86 10.38
CA ALA A 352 -15.75 6.63 11.35
C ALA A 352 -14.24 6.69 11.04
N THR A 353 -13.78 5.85 10.11
CA THR A 353 -12.39 5.75 9.65
C THR A 353 -12.07 6.81 8.59
N SER A 354 -13.07 7.23 7.81
CA SER A 354 -12.93 8.26 6.78
C SER A 354 -13.20 9.67 7.28
N VAL A 355 -13.59 9.87 8.54
CA VAL A 355 -13.85 11.21 9.11
C VAL A 355 -12.56 11.78 9.67
N LEU A 356 -12.08 12.87 9.08
CA LEU A 356 -10.93 13.60 9.60
C LEU A 356 -11.34 14.62 10.67
N LEU A 357 -12.46 15.31 10.47
CA LEU A 357 -13.06 16.21 11.47
C LEU A 357 -14.60 16.14 11.40
N PRO A 358 -15.30 15.71 12.47
CA PRO A 358 -16.75 15.56 12.46
C PRO A 358 -17.48 16.91 12.44
N VAL A 359 -16.93 17.91 13.12
CA VAL A 359 -17.37 19.30 13.10
C VAL A 359 -16.16 20.20 13.34
N ALA A 360 -16.00 21.20 12.49
CA ALA A 360 -14.87 22.10 12.51
C ALA A 360 -15.29 23.53 12.14
N SER A 361 -14.65 24.52 12.76
CA SER A 361 -14.74 25.91 12.33
C SER A 361 -13.88 26.14 11.07
N PRO A 362 -14.09 27.23 10.31
CA PRO A 362 -13.32 27.49 9.10
C PRO A 362 -11.81 27.59 9.35
N ALA A 363 -11.42 28.10 10.53
CA ALA A 363 -10.02 28.15 10.94
C ALA A 363 -9.44 26.74 11.15
N GLN A 364 -10.19 25.85 11.81
CA GLN A 364 -9.77 24.46 12.03
C GLN A 364 -9.69 23.66 10.72
N VAL A 365 -10.62 23.89 9.78
CA VAL A 365 -10.58 23.29 8.45
C VAL A 365 -9.31 23.68 7.71
N ARG A 366 -8.91 24.96 7.73
CA ARG A 366 -7.65 25.40 7.10
C ARG A 366 -6.42 24.76 7.72
N VAL A 367 -6.38 24.61 9.04
CA VAL A 367 -5.27 23.94 9.75
C VAL A 367 -5.19 22.47 9.37
N ALA A 368 -6.32 21.76 9.27
CA ALA A 368 -6.31 20.37 8.85
C ALA A 368 -5.90 20.23 7.38
N LEU A 369 -6.45 21.07 6.50
CA LEU A 369 -6.14 21.04 5.07
C LEU A 369 -4.68 21.39 4.77
N SER A 370 -4.07 22.32 5.50
CA SER A 370 -2.65 22.67 5.28
C SER A 370 -1.70 21.52 5.63
N ARG A 371 -2.13 20.56 6.45
CA ARG A 371 -1.36 19.35 6.78
C ARG A 371 -1.64 18.20 5.81
N VAL A 372 -2.90 18.05 5.37
CA VAL A 372 -3.27 17.03 4.37
C VAL A 372 -2.73 17.38 2.98
N LEU A 373 -2.78 18.66 2.61
CA LEU A 373 -2.32 19.20 1.34
C LEU A 373 -1.36 20.39 1.60
N PRO A 374 -0.06 20.14 1.84
CA PRO A 374 0.91 21.19 2.12
C PRO A 374 0.99 22.24 1.01
N GLY A 375 0.90 23.52 1.40
CA GLY A 375 0.99 24.66 0.48
C GLY A 375 -0.25 24.88 -0.41
N PHE A 376 -1.36 24.18 -0.15
CA PHE A 376 -2.59 24.30 -0.92
C PHE A 376 -3.61 25.21 -0.21
N THR A 377 -4.17 26.19 -0.93
CA THR A 377 -5.20 27.09 -0.41
C THR A 377 -6.46 26.98 -1.26
N VAL A 378 -7.47 26.26 -0.75
CA VAL A 378 -8.74 25.99 -1.46
C VAL A 378 -9.43 27.28 -1.93
N ASP A 379 -9.34 28.35 -1.16
CA ASP A 379 -10.07 29.59 -1.40
C ASP A 379 -9.54 30.42 -2.59
N GLN A 380 -8.40 30.05 -3.16
CA GLN A 380 -7.77 30.77 -4.28
C GLN A 380 -8.17 30.21 -5.67
N ILE A 381 -8.85 29.07 -5.71
CA ILE A 381 -9.18 28.38 -6.97
C ILE A 381 -10.38 29.06 -7.64
N PRO A 382 -10.25 29.52 -8.91
CA PRO A 382 -11.36 30.13 -9.63
C PRO A 382 -12.42 29.07 -9.98
N LEU A 383 -13.57 29.14 -9.33
CA LEU A 383 -14.69 28.22 -9.55
C LEU A 383 -15.60 28.71 -10.68
N GLN A 384 -15.71 27.89 -11.71
CA GLN A 384 -16.57 28.08 -12.87
C GLN A 384 -17.96 27.50 -12.61
N GLY A 385 -19.00 28.20 -13.06
CA GLY A 385 -20.38 27.73 -12.99
C GLY A 385 -20.80 26.97 -14.25
N VAL A 386 -21.86 26.17 -14.13
CA VAL A 386 -22.39 25.40 -15.27
C VAL A 386 -23.19 26.27 -16.26
N PRO A 387 -23.26 25.89 -17.55
CA PRO A 387 -24.05 26.60 -18.55
C PRO A 387 -25.54 26.71 -18.17
N ARG A 388 -26.17 27.84 -18.53
CA ARG A 388 -27.60 28.12 -18.21
C ARG A 388 -28.58 27.05 -18.72
N ARG A 389 -28.23 26.32 -19.78
CA ARG A 389 -29.05 25.23 -20.34
C ARG A 389 -29.16 24.00 -19.43
N ALA A 390 -28.26 23.85 -18.46
CA ALA A 390 -28.35 22.83 -17.41
C ALA A 390 -29.65 22.95 -16.59
N ARG A 391 -30.29 24.13 -16.54
CA ARG A 391 -31.58 24.34 -15.86
C ARG A 391 -32.71 23.41 -16.35
N TRP A 392 -32.66 22.98 -17.61
CA TRP A 392 -33.70 22.10 -18.15
C TRP A 392 -33.59 20.67 -17.60
N PHE A 393 -32.39 20.27 -17.18
CA PHE A 393 -32.14 18.98 -16.55
C PHE A 393 -32.16 19.08 -15.02
N ARG A 394 -31.62 20.17 -14.47
CA ARG A 394 -31.50 20.45 -13.03
C ARG A 394 -32.12 21.78 -12.66
N TRP A 395 -33.45 21.86 -12.75
CA TRP A 395 -34.17 23.14 -12.60
C TRP A 395 -34.03 23.77 -11.21
N PHE A 396 -33.79 22.97 -10.17
CA PHE A 396 -33.80 23.41 -8.76
C PHE A 396 -32.41 23.53 -8.10
N ASP A 397 -31.31 23.16 -8.76
CA ASP A 397 -29.97 23.26 -8.15
C ASP A 397 -28.81 23.50 -9.13
N TRP A 398 -29.08 23.78 -10.42
CA TRP A 398 -28.03 24.01 -11.41
C TRP A 398 -27.04 25.12 -11.02
N TRP A 399 -27.50 26.17 -10.33
CA TRP A 399 -26.64 27.28 -9.89
C TRP A 399 -25.66 26.90 -8.77
N THR A 400 -25.89 25.76 -8.11
CA THR A 400 -25.02 25.25 -7.04
C THR A 400 -23.84 24.45 -7.57
N LEU A 401 -23.91 24.03 -8.84
CA LEU A 401 -22.87 23.23 -9.48
C LEU A 401 -21.71 24.12 -9.91
N ARG A 402 -20.53 23.86 -9.36
CA ARG A 402 -19.30 24.57 -9.71
C ARG A 402 -18.14 23.62 -9.80
N TYR A 403 -17.14 23.96 -10.60
CA TYR A 403 -15.90 23.21 -10.71
C TYR A 403 -14.74 24.17 -10.96
N GLY A 404 -13.54 23.78 -10.56
CA GLY A 404 -12.33 24.56 -10.76
C GLY A 404 -11.11 23.68 -10.57
N TRP A 405 -9.96 24.19 -10.97
CA TRP A 405 -8.68 23.50 -10.82
C TRP A 405 -7.57 24.53 -10.65
N ASP A 406 -6.46 24.11 -10.08
CA ASP A 406 -5.20 24.83 -10.10
C ASP A 406 -4.09 23.91 -10.66
N ASP A 407 -2.83 24.17 -10.30
CA ASP A 407 -1.70 23.33 -10.73
C ASP A 407 -1.55 22.04 -9.93
N ARG A 408 -2.26 21.89 -8.79
CA ARG A 408 -2.06 20.80 -7.83
C ARG A 408 -3.29 19.91 -7.63
N ALA A 409 -4.51 20.46 -7.73
CA ALA A 409 -5.74 19.73 -7.50
C ALA A 409 -6.92 20.24 -8.34
N ILE A 410 -7.86 19.32 -8.57
CA ILE A 410 -9.19 19.63 -9.09
C ILE A 410 -10.19 19.72 -7.93
N VAL A 411 -11.09 20.70 -8.00
CA VAL A 411 -12.15 20.95 -7.02
C VAL A 411 -13.51 20.92 -7.71
N THR A 412 -14.46 20.21 -7.11
CA THR A 412 -15.86 20.20 -7.56
C THR A 412 -16.80 20.53 -6.41
N GLU A 413 -17.82 21.34 -6.67
CA GLU A 413 -18.81 21.77 -5.69
C GLU A 413 -20.22 21.46 -6.17
N HIS A 414 -21.06 20.98 -5.25
CA HIS A 414 -22.47 20.80 -5.51
C HIS A 414 -23.33 20.79 -4.24
N GLY A 415 -24.64 20.99 -4.41
CA GLY A 415 -25.64 20.64 -3.42
C GLY A 415 -26.41 21.83 -2.82
N LEU A 416 -27.71 21.62 -2.65
CA LEU A 416 -28.67 22.61 -2.18
C LEU A 416 -28.84 22.55 -0.65
N LEU A 417 -29.22 21.39 -0.11
CA LEU A 417 -29.44 21.16 1.33
C LEU A 417 -28.14 20.89 2.10
N VAL A 418 -27.18 20.28 1.42
CA VAL A 418 -25.82 20.05 1.93
C VAL A 418 -24.89 20.54 0.85
N HIS A 419 -24.08 21.53 1.17
CA HIS A 419 -23.06 22.04 0.27
C HIS A 419 -21.83 21.16 0.42
N GLU A 420 -21.43 20.50 -0.66
CA GLU A 420 -20.29 19.60 -0.69
C GLU A 420 -19.21 20.12 -1.62
N ARG A 421 -17.97 20.08 -1.15
CA ARG A 421 -16.77 20.41 -1.93
C ARG A 421 -15.84 19.20 -1.90
N HIS A 422 -15.50 18.67 -3.07
CA HIS A 422 -14.60 17.53 -3.24
C HIS A 422 -13.30 18.03 -3.86
N ILE A 423 -12.18 17.68 -3.23
CA ILE A 423 -10.82 18.12 -3.59
C ILE A 423 -10.00 16.87 -3.88
N VAL A 424 -9.45 16.79 -5.09
CA VAL A 424 -8.63 15.65 -5.53
C VAL A 424 -7.32 16.17 -6.12
N PRO A 425 -6.16 15.84 -5.53
CA PRO A 425 -4.86 16.16 -6.11
C PRO A 425 -4.69 15.51 -7.49
N HIS A 426 -4.07 16.22 -8.44
CA HIS A 426 -3.86 15.70 -9.79
C HIS A 426 -3.04 14.40 -9.78
N ALA A 427 -1.99 14.34 -8.96
CA ALA A 427 -1.14 13.14 -8.83
C ALA A 427 -1.91 11.88 -8.36
N LYS A 428 -3.01 12.07 -7.63
CA LYS A 428 -3.83 11.00 -7.03
C LYS A 428 -5.08 10.65 -7.85
N THR A 429 -5.29 11.31 -9.00
CA THR A 429 -6.34 10.93 -9.96
C THR A 429 -6.02 9.55 -10.53
N GLN A 430 -6.95 8.58 -10.53
CA GLN A 430 -6.71 7.24 -11.12
C GLN A 430 -7.18 7.16 -12.56
N SER A 431 -8.44 7.52 -12.79
CA SER A 431 -9.06 7.57 -14.10
C SER A 431 -9.91 8.81 -14.24
N VAL A 432 -10.10 9.24 -15.49
CA VAL A 432 -11.04 10.31 -15.83
C VAL A 432 -12.01 9.73 -16.85
N ARG A 433 -13.31 9.81 -16.57
CA ARG A 433 -14.36 9.32 -17.47
C ARG A 433 -15.36 10.43 -17.77
N ILE A 434 -15.88 10.40 -18.99
CA ILE A 434 -16.95 11.31 -19.42
C ILE A 434 -18.22 10.49 -19.54
N GLU A 435 -19.24 10.88 -18.80
CA GLU A 435 -20.58 10.29 -18.89
C GLU A 435 -21.52 11.28 -19.59
N GLN A 436 -22.26 10.76 -20.57
CA GLN A 436 -23.25 11.55 -21.29
C GLN A 436 -24.49 10.71 -21.59
N GLY A 437 -25.55 10.95 -20.83
CA GLY A 437 -26.86 10.35 -21.06
C GLY A 437 -27.59 10.93 -22.28
N PRO A 438 -28.70 10.32 -22.72
CA PRO A 438 -29.45 10.76 -23.92
C PRO A 438 -29.95 12.20 -23.87
N LEU A 439 -30.46 12.64 -22.71
CA LEU A 439 -30.95 14.02 -22.52
C LEU A 439 -29.80 15.03 -22.47
N GLN A 440 -28.67 14.67 -21.86
CA GLN A 440 -27.46 15.47 -21.84
C GLN A 440 -26.90 15.64 -23.26
N ARG A 441 -26.89 14.57 -24.05
CA ARG A 441 -26.50 14.62 -25.47
C ARG A 441 -27.35 15.59 -26.27
N ARG A 442 -28.67 15.59 -26.07
CA ARG A 442 -29.59 16.53 -26.72
C ARG A 442 -29.36 17.99 -26.30
N LEU A 443 -28.94 18.22 -25.06
CA LEU A 443 -28.65 19.56 -24.51
C LEU A 443 -27.17 19.98 -24.67
N GLY A 444 -26.33 19.15 -25.30
CA GLY A 444 -24.89 19.39 -25.43
C GLY A 444 -24.17 19.47 -24.08
N LEU A 445 -24.60 18.67 -23.10
CA LEU A 445 -24.03 18.60 -21.75
C LEU A 445 -23.31 17.26 -21.53
N ALA A 446 -22.39 17.21 -20.58
CA ALA A 446 -21.74 15.98 -20.12
C ALA A 446 -21.26 16.11 -18.66
N ASP A 447 -21.07 14.98 -17.98
CA ASP A 447 -20.47 14.90 -16.65
C ASP A 447 -19.03 14.36 -16.79
N VAL A 448 -18.08 14.95 -16.07
CA VAL A 448 -16.69 14.48 -16.00
C VAL A 448 -16.44 13.95 -14.60
N HIS A 449 -16.14 12.67 -14.49
CA HIS A 449 -15.81 12.02 -13.22
C HIS A 449 -14.31 11.87 -13.13
N VAL A 450 -13.75 12.32 -12.01
CA VAL A 450 -12.36 12.11 -11.63
C VAL A 450 -12.39 11.05 -10.54
N ASP A 451 -12.04 9.82 -10.91
CA ASP A 451 -12.13 8.68 -10.02
C ASP A 451 -10.84 8.59 -9.17
N THR A 452 -11.04 8.43 -7.86
CA THR A 452 -10.01 8.08 -6.86
C THR A 452 -10.30 6.67 -6.32
N PRO A 453 -9.40 6.07 -5.51
CA PRO A 453 -9.70 4.84 -4.79
C PRO A 453 -11.04 4.88 -4.04
N LYS A 454 -11.53 3.71 -3.60
CA LYS A 454 -12.84 3.64 -2.92
C LYS A 454 -12.84 4.46 -1.63
N GLY A 455 -13.59 5.56 -1.63
CA GLY A 455 -13.83 6.38 -0.45
C GLY A 455 -15.03 7.33 -0.58
N PRO A 456 -15.20 8.25 0.39
CA PRO A 456 -16.33 9.18 0.44
C PRO A 456 -16.21 10.34 -0.56
N VAL A 457 -15.07 10.48 -1.23
CA VAL A 457 -14.77 11.55 -2.19
C VAL A 457 -15.25 11.13 -3.57
N HIS A 458 -16.11 11.95 -4.16
CA HIS A 458 -16.68 11.73 -5.48
C HIS A 458 -16.58 13.03 -6.28
N ALA A 459 -15.41 13.25 -6.88
CA ALA A 459 -15.15 14.43 -7.68
C ALA A 459 -15.81 14.31 -9.06
N VAL A 460 -17.00 14.91 -9.18
CA VAL A 460 -17.77 14.91 -10.44
C VAL A 460 -18.08 16.35 -10.84
N ALA A 461 -17.48 16.78 -11.95
CA ALA A 461 -17.84 18.03 -12.59
C ALA A 461 -19.10 17.78 -13.42
N ARG A 462 -20.26 18.22 -12.91
CA ARG A 462 -21.58 17.88 -13.45
C ARG A 462 -22.06 18.93 -14.46
N GLN A 463 -22.72 18.48 -15.53
CA GLN A 463 -23.47 19.29 -16.48
C GLN A 463 -22.60 20.36 -17.18
N LEU A 464 -21.38 20.00 -17.57
CA LEU A 464 -20.49 20.86 -18.35
C LEU A 464 -20.92 20.90 -19.80
N ASP A 465 -20.50 21.93 -20.53
CA ASP A 465 -20.59 21.94 -21.99
C ASP A 465 -19.81 20.73 -22.55
N ALA A 466 -20.38 20.00 -23.51
CA ALA A 466 -19.77 18.77 -24.01
C ALA A 466 -18.36 18.98 -24.61
N GLY A 467 -18.06 20.15 -25.16
CA GLY A 467 -16.72 20.52 -25.60
C GLY A 467 -15.79 20.75 -24.41
N ALA A 468 -16.23 21.58 -23.46
CA ALA A 468 -15.48 21.87 -22.24
C ALA A 468 -15.24 20.63 -21.37
N ALA A 469 -16.18 19.67 -21.36
CA ALA A 469 -16.04 18.40 -20.64
C ALA A 469 -14.92 17.54 -21.24
N ARG A 470 -14.79 17.50 -22.58
CA ARG A 470 -13.68 16.81 -23.26
C ARG A 470 -12.36 17.49 -23.00
N GLU A 471 -12.32 18.82 -23.10
CA GLU A 471 -11.13 19.60 -22.81
C GLU A 471 -10.67 19.42 -21.35
N LEU A 472 -11.60 19.50 -20.39
CA LEU A 472 -11.31 19.24 -18.98
C LEU A 472 -10.79 17.83 -18.75
N ALA A 473 -11.39 16.81 -19.38
CA ALA A 473 -10.95 15.43 -19.22
C ALA A 473 -9.53 15.19 -19.76
N LEU A 474 -9.24 15.69 -20.95
CA LEU A 474 -7.91 15.58 -21.57
C LEU A 474 -6.86 16.35 -20.76
N THR A 475 -7.14 17.62 -20.43
CA THR A 475 -6.20 18.43 -19.65
C THR A 475 -6.00 17.91 -18.23
N GLN A 476 -7.01 17.27 -17.63
CA GLN A 476 -6.86 16.63 -16.32
C GLN A 476 -5.91 15.44 -16.37
N LEU A 477 -5.93 14.63 -17.44
CA LEU A 477 -4.98 13.53 -17.61
C LEU A 477 -3.55 14.05 -17.77
N ASP A 478 -3.36 15.14 -18.51
CA ASP A 478 -2.04 15.76 -18.67
C ASP A 478 -1.54 16.37 -17.36
N ARG A 479 -2.40 17.06 -16.59
CA ARG A 479 -2.08 17.55 -15.24
C ARG A 479 -1.75 16.40 -14.29
N ALA A 480 -2.49 15.29 -14.35
CA ALA A 480 -2.23 14.12 -13.52
C ALA A 480 -0.86 13.51 -13.83
N ARG A 481 -0.49 13.38 -15.11
CA ARG A 481 0.85 12.93 -15.52
C ARG A 481 1.94 13.88 -15.03
N ALA A 482 1.83 15.17 -15.36
CA ALA A 482 2.81 16.17 -14.95
C ALA A 482 2.98 16.25 -13.42
N ALA A 483 1.90 16.12 -12.65
CA ALA A 483 1.96 16.11 -11.19
C ALA A 483 2.61 14.83 -10.64
N ARG A 484 2.45 13.67 -11.28
CA ARG A 484 3.16 12.44 -10.90
C ARG A 484 4.62 12.50 -11.28
N ASP A 485 4.96 13.06 -12.44
CA ASP A 485 6.34 13.25 -12.86
C ASP A 485 7.05 14.23 -11.92
N ALA A 486 6.40 15.34 -11.56
CA ALA A 486 6.93 16.28 -10.56
C ALA A 486 7.09 15.63 -9.17
N ALA A 487 6.14 14.79 -8.76
CA ALA A 487 6.23 14.01 -7.53
C ALA A 487 7.33 12.92 -7.59
N ALA A 488 7.60 12.35 -8.76
CA ALA A 488 8.67 11.39 -8.99
C ALA A 488 10.06 12.06 -9.06
N VAL A 489 10.13 13.35 -9.38
CA VAL A 489 11.37 14.16 -9.35
C VAL A 489 11.66 14.68 -7.93
N THR A 490 10.62 14.89 -7.11
CA THR A 490 10.78 15.25 -5.68
C THR A 490 10.86 14.05 -4.75
N ALA A 491 10.28 12.91 -5.14
CA ALA A 491 10.72 11.61 -4.64
C ALA A 491 12.13 11.42 -5.15
N ASP A 492 13.10 11.37 -4.24
CA ASP A 492 14.46 11.06 -4.61
C ASP A 492 14.45 9.77 -5.45
N PRO A 493 15.00 9.74 -6.68
CA PRO A 493 15.25 8.49 -7.38
C PRO A 493 16.15 7.56 -6.55
N ALA A 494 16.87 8.11 -5.57
CA ALA A 494 17.59 7.36 -4.54
C ALA A 494 16.70 6.86 -3.38
N ALA A 495 15.37 7.02 -3.43
CA ALA A 495 14.41 6.47 -2.46
C ALA A 495 13.68 5.22 -2.96
N GLU A 496 13.73 4.92 -4.27
CA GLU A 496 13.43 3.57 -4.79
C GLU A 496 14.59 2.60 -4.55
N THR A 497 15.80 3.12 -4.39
CA THR A 497 16.88 2.39 -3.74
C THR A 497 16.72 2.54 -2.24
N ARG A 498 16.53 1.41 -1.54
CA ARG A 498 16.64 1.37 -0.08
C ARG A 498 17.97 2.06 0.28
N PRO A 499 17.97 3.18 1.03
CA PRO A 499 19.22 3.81 1.41
C PRO A 499 20.03 2.78 2.20
N GLU A 500 21.24 2.47 1.72
CA GLU A 500 22.13 1.53 2.40
C GLU A 500 22.26 1.96 3.86
N SER A 501 21.95 1.06 4.79
CA SER A 501 22.21 1.31 6.20
C SER A 501 23.71 1.62 6.39
N PRO A 502 24.10 2.41 7.41
CA PRO A 502 25.50 2.72 7.66
C PRO A 502 26.41 1.48 7.75
N GLU A 503 25.87 0.37 8.27
CA GLU A 503 26.55 -0.94 8.35
C GLU A 503 26.69 -1.61 6.99
N GLU A 504 25.62 -1.62 6.18
CA GLU A 504 25.67 -2.09 4.79
C GLU A 504 26.71 -1.29 3.99
N ARG A 505 26.74 0.03 4.15
CA ARG A 505 27.66 0.92 3.44
C ARG A 505 29.12 0.65 3.80
N ALA A 506 29.42 0.51 5.10
CA ALA A 506 30.76 0.19 5.58
C ALA A 506 31.23 -1.21 5.12
N SER A 507 30.32 -2.19 5.11
CA SER A 507 30.58 -3.53 4.58
C SER A 507 30.89 -3.50 3.07
N ALA A 508 30.12 -2.74 2.27
CA ALA A 508 30.41 -2.56 0.85
C ALA A 508 31.79 -1.95 0.62
N ASP A 509 32.11 -0.87 1.33
CA ASP A 509 33.37 -0.15 1.18
C ASP A 509 34.57 -1.03 1.55
N ALA A 510 34.42 -1.90 2.55
CA ALA A 510 35.44 -2.88 2.91
C ALA A 510 35.68 -3.91 1.79
N VAL A 511 34.62 -4.43 1.16
CA VAL A 511 34.74 -5.36 0.02
C VAL A 511 35.37 -4.68 -1.21
N LEU A 512 34.99 -3.43 -1.50
CA LEU A 512 35.58 -2.66 -2.59
C LEU A 512 37.09 -2.48 -2.37
N ALA A 513 37.49 -2.10 -1.16
CA ALA A 513 38.89 -1.92 -0.78
C ALA A 513 39.68 -3.24 -0.84
N GLU A 514 39.09 -4.36 -0.40
CA GLU A 514 39.71 -5.70 -0.48
C GLU A 514 40.02 -6.10 -1.93
N LEU A 515 39.11 -5.80 -2.86
CA LEU A 515 39.23 -6.16 -4.27
C LEU A 515 39.95 -5.12 -5.11
N GLY A 516 40.44 -4.03 -4.49
CA GLY A 516 41.24 -3.00 -5.16
C GLY A 516 40.45 -2.05 -6.05
N THR A 517 39.17 -1.81 -5.75
CA THR A 517 38.34 -0.80 -6.42
C THR A 517 37.74 0.17 -5.38
N ASP A 518 37.05 1.20 -5.85
CA ASP A 518 36.43 2.23 -5.02
C ASP A 518 35.05 2.61 -5.58
N ARG A 519 34.32 3.46 -4.85
CA ARG A 519 33.00 3.92 -5.29
C ARG A 519 33.07 4.88 -6.49
N ASP A 520 34.22 5.48 -6.77
CA ASP A 520 34.39 6.40 -7.90
C ASP A 520 34.39 5.64 -9.24
N ARG A 521 34.62 4.32 -9.21
CA ARG A 521 34.54 3.40 -10.35
C ARG A 521 33.19 2.70 -10.50
N PHE A 522 32.14 3.28 -9.96
CA PHE A 522 30.78 2.76 -10.09
C PHE A 522 30.29 2.82 -11.55
N LEU A 523 29.78 1.70 -12.06
CA LEU A 523 29.28 1.57 -13.43
C LEU A 523 27.76 1.57 -13.52
N GLY A 524 27.07 1.12 -12.47
CA GLY A 524 25.61 1.06 -12.43
C GLY A 524 25.08 0.20 -11.29
N GLU A 525 23.78 0.32 -11.03
CA GLU A 525 23.09 -0.37 -9.95
C GLU A 525 21.78 -0.96 -10.47
N GLY A 526 21.56 -2.24 -10.19
CA GLY A 526 20.32 -2.95 -10.46
C GLY A 526 19.52 -3.20 -9.18
N GLY A 527 18.36 -3.85 -9.30
CA GLY A 527 17.49 -4.18 -8.16
C GLY A 527 18.17 -5.04 -7.08
N GLU A 528 19.11 -5.89 -7.47
CA GLU A 528 19.72 -6.90 -6.59
C GLU A 528 21.22 -6.69 -6.31
N SER A 529 21.91 -5.90 -7.14
CA SER A 529 23.37 -5.74 -7.05
C SER A 529 23.87 -4.40 -7.61
N GLN A 530 25.06 -3.99 -7.16
CA GLN A 530 25.81 -2.84 -7.65
C GLN A 530 27.02 -3.32 -8.45
N VAL A 531 27.34 -2.65 -9.56
CA VAL A 531 28.44 -3.01 -10.46
C VAL A 531 29.51 -1.92 -10.47
N PHE A 532 30.75 -2.32 -10.22
CA PHE A 532 31.93 -1.47 -10.16
C PHE A 532 32.98 -1.95 -11.17
N ALA A 533 33.75 -1.04 -11.76
CA ALA A 533 34.89 -1.41 -12.59
C ALA A 533 36.07 -1.82 -11.71
N LEU A 534 36.65 -3.00 -11.97
CA LEU A 534 37.96 -3.36 -11.42
C LEU A 534 39.05 -2.84 -12.36
N ASP A 535 38.90 -3.14 -13.65
CA ASP A 535 39.78 -2.68 -14.74
C ASP A 535 39.01 -2.66 -16.08
N ASP A 536 39.75 -2.62 -17.19
CA ASP A 536 39.19 -2.55 -18.54
C ASP A 536 38.58 -3.89 -19.02
N GLU A 537 38.88 -5.01 -18.35
CA GLU A 537 38.43 -6.35 -18.72
C GLU A 537 37.51 -7.01 -17.67
N ARG A 538 37.44 -6.46 -16.45
CA ARG A 538 36.74 -7.06 -15.30
C ARG A 538 35.85 -6.07 -14.57
N VAL A 539 34.67 -6.53 -14.18
CA VAL A 539 33.71 -5.81 -13.34
C VAL A 539 33.43 -6.58 -12.06
N LEU A 540 33.27 -5.86 -10.95
CA LEU A 540 32.85 -6.38 -9.67
C LEU A 540 31.35 -6.17 -9.52
N ARG A 541 30.59 -7.25 -9.36
CA ARG A 541 29.16 -7.22 -9.02
C ARG A 541 29.01 -7.54 -7.54
N LEU A 542 28.58 -6.55 -6.77
CA LEU A 542 28.37 -6.62 -5.33
C LEU A 542 26.87 -6.76 -5.03
N TYR A 543 26.46 -7.88 -4.43
CA TYR A 543 25.05 -8.13 -4.12
C TYR A 543 24.61 -7.39 -2.85
N ARG A 544 23.38 -6.89 -2.83
CA ARG A 544 22.82 -6.16 -1.67
C ARG A 544 22.54 -7.12 -0.49
N GLY A 545 22.76 -6.65 0.74
CA GLY A 545 22.63 -7.43 1.97
C GLY A 545 21.19 -7.88 2.22
N GLY A 546 20.95 -9.19 2.22
CA GLY A 546 19.62 -9.80 2.38
C GLY A 546 19.46 -11.12 1.63
N ALA A 547 20.22 -11.33 0.55
CA ALA A 547 20.38 -12.66 -0.02
C ALA A 547 21.27 -13.49 0.91
N ALA A 548 20.76 -14.65 1.36
CA ALA A 548 21.50 -15.57 2.22
C ALA A 548 22.92 -15.84 1.68
N PRO A 549 23.93 -16.03 2.54
CA PRO A 549 25.26 -16.41 2.10
C PRO A 549 25.17 -17.69 1.27
N GLY A 550 25.51 -17.60 -0.02
CA GLY A 550 25.45 -18.71 -0.96
C GLY A 550 24.07 -18.97 -1.57
N SER A 551 23.37 -17.94 -2.09
CA SER A 551 22.21 -18.17 -2.97
C SER A 551 22.56 -19.22 -4.03
N PRO A 552 21.83 -20.35 -4.11
CA PRO A 552 22.11 -21.40 -5.09
C PRO A 552 22.09 -20.88 -6.53
N VAL A 553 21.43 -19.74 -6.78
CA VAL A 553 21.36 -19.05 -8.06
C VAL A 553 22.75 -18.64 -8.57
N VAL A 554 23.61 -18.04 -7.74
CA VAL A 554 24.95 -17.59 -8.18
C VAL A 554 25.82 -18.78 -8.56
N GLY A 555 25.74 -19.86 -7.79
CA GLY A 555 26.41 -21.13 -8.10
C GLY A 555 25.93 -21.74 -9.42
N GLN A 556 24.61 -21.81 -9.63
CA GLN A 556 24.00 -22.31 -10.86
C GLN A 556 24.39 -21.49 -12.10
N VAL A 557 24.34 -20.16 -12.00
CA VAL A 557 24.71 -19.24 -13.08
C VAL A 557 26.20 -19.37 -13.41
N ARG A 558 27.08 -19.46 -12.40
CA ARG A 558 28.52 -19.68 -12.61
C ARG A 558 28.80 -21.01 -13.32
N GLU A 559 28.11 -22.08 -12.94
CA GLU A 559 28.25 -23.39 -13.61
C GLU A 559 27.80 -23.33 -15.07
N LEU A 560 26.69 -22.65 -15.33
CA LEU A 560 26.13 -22.46 -16.68
C LEU A 560 27.07 -21.67 -17.59
N TYR A 561 27.60 -20.54 -17.11
CA TYR A 561 28.58 -19.74 -17.87
C TYR A 561 29.87 -20.53 -18.12
N GLY A 562 30.36 -21.23 -17.09
CA GLY A 562 31.53 -22.10 -17.24
C GLY A 562 31.30 -23.24 -18.24
N PHE A 563 30.07 -23.76 -18.33
CA PHE A 563 29.71 -24.78 -19.33
C PHE A 563 29.80 -24.23 -20.76
N TRP A 564 29.24 -23.05 -21.03
CA TRP A 564 29.35 -22.43 -22.35
C TRP A 564 30.77 -22.04 -22.72
N GLU A 565 31.57 -21.55 -21.77
CA GLU A 565 32.97 -21.23 -22.06
C GLU A 565 33.78 -22.49 -22.38
N ARG A 566 33.52 -23.62 -21.71
CA ARG A 566 34.15 -24.92 -22.05
C ARG A 566 33.71 -25.46 -23.40
N ALA A 567 32.46 -25.19 -23.80
CA ALA A 567 31.89 -25.63 -25.06
C ALA A 567 32.08 -24.62 -26.21
N ARG A 568 32.88 -23.57 -25.99
CA ARG A 568 33.07 -22.47 -26.93
C ARG A 568 33.77 -22.94 -28.22
N PRO A 569 33.16 -22.77 -29.40
CA PRO A 569 33.80 -23.07 -30.67
C PRO A 569 34.94 -22.08 -30.96
N ALA A 570 35.90 -22.47 -31.82
CA ALA A 570 37.07 -21.64 -32.16
C ALA A 570 36.68 -20.27 -32.75
N ASP A 571 35.60 -20.21 -33.53
CA ASP A 571 35.09 -18.99 -34.15
C ASP A 571 34.16 -18.17 -33.22
N GLY A 572 33.92 -18.64 -31.98
CA GLY A 572 33.02 -18.03 -31.01
C GLY A 572 31.53 -18.24 -31.30
N TYR A 573 30.66 -17.70 -30.44
CA TYR A 573 29.20 -17.85 -30.57
C TYR A 573 28.52 -16.77 -31.43
N GLY A 574 29.28 -15.79 -31.93
CA GLY A 574 28.75 -14.62 -32.63
C GLY A 574 28.23 -13.52 -31.70
N VAL A 575 28.10 -13.79 -30.40
CA VAL A 575 27.87 -12.81 -29.33
C VAL A 575 28.78 -13.14 -28.15
N GLU A 576 29.22 -12.11 -27.43
CA GLU A 576 29.92 -12.26 -26.17
C GLU A 576 28.95 -12.69 -25.07
N LEU A 577 29.39 -13.64 -24.24
CA LEU A 577 28.63 -14.17 -23.12
C LEU A 577 29.33 -13.84 -21.80
N PRO A 578 28.56 -13.70 -20.71
CA PRO A 578 29.12 -13.42 -19.40
C PRO A 578 29.94 -14.60 -18.90
N LEU A 579 30.98 -14.30 -18.13
CA LEU A 579 31.80 -15.30 -17.45
C LEU A 579 32.14 -14.80 -16.06
N VAL A 580 31.74 -15.56 -15.04
CA VAL A 580 32.14 -15.32 -13.65
C VAL A 580 33.56 -15.87 -13.47
N LEU A 581 34.53 -14.96 -13.36
CA LEU A 581 35.95 -15.27 -13.18
C LEU A 581 36.24 -15.67 -11.73
N ASP A 582 35.68 -14.93 -10.78
CA ASP A 582 35.82 -15.19 -9.36
C ASP A 582 34.53 -14.89 -8.60
N ALA A 583 34.34 -15.51 -7.44
CA ALA A 583 33.18 -15.28 -6.59
C ALA A 583 33.52 -15.57 -5.14
N GLY A 584 33.01 -14.74 -4.23
CA GLY A 584 33.29 -14.87 -2.82
C GLY A 584 32.20 -14.28 -1.93
N THR A 585 32.42 -14.44 -0.63
CA THR A 585 31.63 -13.76 0.39
C THR A 585 32.62 -13.14 1.36
N SER A 586 32.59 -11.82 1.49
CA SER A 586 33.43 -11.08 2.43
C SER A 586 32.61 -9.99 3.11
N HIS A 587 32.93 -9.68 4.37
CA HIS A 587 32.22 -8.69 5.19
C HIS A 587 30.67 -8.85 5.21
N GLY A 588 30.16 -10.08 5.11
CA GLY A 588 28.71 -10.35 5.09
C GLY A 588 28.01 -10.06 3.75
N ARG A 589 28.76 -9.76 2.69
CA ARG A 589 28.25 -9.53 1.33
C ARG A 589 28.79 -10.56 0.35
N VAL A 590 27.92 -10.97 -0.57
CA VAL A 590 28.28 -11.83 -1.71
C VAL A 590 28.74 -10.94 -2.85
N TRP A 591 29.82 -11.34 -3.52
CA TRP A 591 30.35 -10.64 -4.68
C TRP A 591 30.80 -11.61 -5.76
N THR A 592 30.75 -11.16 -7.02
CA THR A 592 31.31 -11.86 -8.18
C THR A 592 32.18 -10.91 -9.00
N VAL A 593 33.25 -11.43 -9.57
CA VAL A 593 34.09 -10.74 -10.55
C VAL A 593 33.79 -11.34 -11.91
N ASP A 594 33.21 -10.53 -12.78
CA ASP A 594 32.70 -10.95 -14.07
C ASP A 594 33.54 -10.32 -15.19
N ARG A 595 33.60 -10.99 -16.34
CA ARG A 595 34.17 -10.43 -17.58
C ARG A 595 33.36 -9.19 -17.99
N ARG A 596 34.06 -8.09 -18.29
CA ARG A 596 33.45 -6.86 -18.79
C ARG A 596 33.12 -6.99 -20.27
N PHE A 597 31.88 -6.66 -20.65
CA PHE A 597 31.47 -6.62 -22.06
C PHE A 597 32.07 -5.44 -22.80
N VAL A 598 32.38 -5.64 -24.08
CA VAL A 598 32.80 -4.56 -24.98
C VAL A 598 31.58 -3.78 -25.48
N GLY A 599 31.49 -2.50 -25.12
CA GLY A 599 30.42 -1.59 -25.54
C GLY A 599 29.51 -1.11 -24.40
N GLY A 600 28.46 -0.38 -24.76
CA GLY A 600 27.47 0.17 -23.81
C GLY A 600 26.17 -0.63 -23.80
N SER A 601 25.32 -0.41 -22.78
CA SER A 601 23.97 -1.00 -22.74
C SER A 601 23.15 -0.50 -23.95
N LEU A 602 22.50 -1.43 -24.66
CA LEU A 602 21.67 -1.11 -25.82
C LEU A 602 20.54 -0.14 -25.46
N SER A 603 19.93 -0.30 -24.28
CA SER A 603 18.90 0.63 -23.78
C SER A 603 19.43 2.07 -23.67
N SER A 604 20.59 2.25 -23.02
CA SER A 604 21.23 3.57 -22.88
C SER A 604 21.59 4.21 -24.23
N TRP A 605 22.00 3.40 -25.20
CA TRP A 605 22.38 3.85 -26.54
C TRP A 605 21.16 4.19 -27.42
N LEU A 606 20.08 3.41 -27.34
CA LEU A 606 18.85 3.65 -28.11
C LEU A 606 18.22 5.01 -27.81
N ALA A 607 18.39 5.53 -26.59
CA ALA A 607 17.90 6.83 -26.16
C ALA A 607 18.51 8.00 -26.95
N THR A 608 19.75 7.87 -27.44
CA THR A 608 20.49 8.94 -28.12
C THR A 608 20.83 8.63 -29.57
N ALA A 609 20.58 7.41 -30.05
CA ALA A 609 20.98 6.95 -31.36
C ALA A 609 20.12 7.50 -32.53
N PRO A 610 20.74 7.83 -33.68
CA PRO A 610 20.02 8.22 -34.89
C PRO A 610 19.27 7.03 -35.51
N LEU A 611 18.13 7.30 -36.17
CA LEU A 611 17.18 6.29 -36.65
C LEU A 611 17.81 5.21 -37.57
N ALA A 612 18.74 5.58 -38.45
CA ALA A 612 19.44 4.64 -39.31
C ALA A 612 20.35 3.68 -38.52
N GLY A 613 21.02 4.20 -37.48
CA GLY A 613 21.82 3.40 -36.55
C GLY A 613 20.95 2.44 -35.73
N ARG A 614 19.80 2.92 -35.22
CA ARG A 614 18.88 2.10 -34.42
C ARG A 614 18.42 0.86 -35.16
N ARG A 615 17.99 0.99 -36.42
CA ARG A 615 17.51 -0.16 -37.21
C ARG A 615 18.59 -1.20 -37.47
N ALA A 616 19.84 -0.80 -37.68
CA ALA A 616 20.96 -1.72 -37.83
C ALA A 616 21.22 -2.51 -36.53
N ALA A 617 21.25 -1.81 -35.39
CA ALA A 617 21.44 -2.44 -34.08
C ALA A 617 20.27 -3.38 -33.71
N LEU A 618 19.02 -2.97 -33.94
CA LEU A 618 17.82 -3.79 -33.72
C LEU A 618 17.77 -5.01 -34.64
N THR A 619 18.28 -4.90 -35.86
CA THR A 619 18.44 -6.07 -36.74
C THR A 619 19.46 -7.05 -36.15
N SER A 620 20.58 -6.53 -35.65
CA SER A 620 21.60 -7.32 -34.96
C SER A 620 21.11 -7.92 -33.63
N LEU A 621 20.09 -7.34 -32.99
CA LEU A 621 19.43 -7.88 -31.81
C LEU A 621 18.72 -9.21 -32.11
N LEU A 622 18.08 -9.33 -33.28
CA LEU A 622 17.51 -10.61 -33.71
C LEU A 622 18.61 -11.65 -33.98
N ASP A 623 19.72 -11.23 -34.59
CA ASP A 623 20.87 -12.12 -34.82
C ASP A 623 21.44 -12.64 -33.48
N ALA A 624 21.45 -11.80 -32.45
CA ALA A 624 21.88 -12.17 -31.09
C ALA A 624 20.91 -13.17 -30.42
N ALA A 625 19.60 -12.97 -30.53
CA ALA A 625 18.60 -13.92 -30.02
C ALA A 625 18.77 -15.31 -30.69
N GLU A 626 19.01 -15.34 -32.00
CA GLU A 626 19.30 -16.58 -32.72
C GLU A 626 20.63 -17.21 -32.31
N ALA A 627 21.64 -16.41 -31.97
CA ALA A 627 22.92 -16.91 -31.47
C ALA A 627 22.76 -17.58 -30.10
N VAL A 628 21.99 -16.98 -29.18
CA VAL A 628 21.65 -17.55 -27.88
C VAL A 628 20.92 -18.89 -28.05
N ALA A 629 19.96 -18.97 -28.97
CA ALA A 629 19.21 -20.20 -29.24
C ALA A 629 20.09 -21.37 -29.74
N ARG A 630 21.26 -21.08 -30.32
CA ARG A 630 22.22 -22.08 -30.82
C ARG A 630 23.23 -22.54 -29.77
N LEU A 631 23.20 -21.96 -28.57
CA LEU A 631 24.10 -22.37 -27.50
C LEU A 631 23.86 -23.83 -27.07
N PRO A 632 24.92 -24.54 -26.66
CA PRO A 632 24.77 -25.93 -26.25
C PRO A 632 23.89 -26.01 -25.00
N LEU A 633 23.05 -27.05 -24.96
CA LEU A 633 22.10 -27.26 -23.88
C LEU A 633 22.78 -28.00 -22.72
N PRO A 634 22.72 -27.48 -21.48
CA PRO A 634 23.31 -28.15 -20.32
C PRO A 634 22.58 -29.44 -19.92
N VAL A 635 21.27 -29.55 -20.19
CA VAL A 635 20.46 -30.74 -19.87
C VAL A 635 19.62 -31.19 -21.07
N PRO A 636 19.20 -32.46 -21.15
CA PRO A 636 18.30 -32.91 -22.23
C PRO A 636 16.85 -32.48 -21.96
N GLY A 637 16.13 -32.14 -23.04
CA GLY A 637 14.68 -31.85 -23.00
C GLY A 637 14.32 -30.41 -22.61
N PHE A 638 13.04 -30.20 -22.27
CA PHE A 638 12.58 -28.93 -21.72
C PHE A 638 13.00 -28.82 -20.26
N ALA A 639 13.56 -27.69 -19.84
CA ALA A 639 14.07 -27.56 -18.48
C ALA A 639 14.11 -26.12 -17.97
N ARG A 640 13.94 -25.96 -16.66
CA ARG A 640 14.33 -24.74 -15.94
C ARG A 640 15.80 -24.88 -15.53
N LEU A 641 16.63 -23.88 -15.83
CA LEU A 641 18.09 -23.94 -15.62
C LEU A 641 18.55 -23.23 -14.34
N VAL A 642 17.85 -22.17 -13.93
CA VAL A 642 18.24 -21.32 -12.81
C VAL A 642 17.04 -21.10 -11.86
N GLY A 643 17.30 -21.10 -10.55
CA GLY A 643 16.31 -20.87 -9.49
C GLY A 643 16.06 -22.08 -8.59
N GLU A 644 14.98 -22.02 -7.81
CA GLU A 644 14.58 -23.10 -6.90
C GLU A 644 14.33 -24.41 -7.66
N ASP A 645 14.88 -25.50 -7.11
CA ASP A 645 14.88 -26.85 -7.68
C ASP A 645 15.51 -27.00 -9.07
N ALA A 646 16.28 -26.01 -9.56
CA ALA A 646 16.97 -26.09 -10.85
C ALA A 646 18.34 -26.81 -10.75
N PRO A 647 18.77 -27.56 -11.78
CA PRO A 647 18.06 -27.79 -13.03
C PRO A 647 16.91 -28.80 -12.89
N ARG A 648 15.74 -28.47 -13.46
CA ARG A 648 14.54 -29.34 -13.45
C ARG A 648 14.01 -29.54 -14.86
N SER A 649 13.95 -30.79 -15.30
CA SER A 649 13.41 -31.17 -16.61
C SER A 649 11.89 -31.39 -16.56
N TYR A 650 11.23 -31.10 -17.67
CA TYR A 650 9.80 -31.26 -17.92
C TYR A 650 9.59 -32.06 -19.20
N PRO A 651 8.53 -32.89 -19.27
CA PRO A 651 8.26 -33.72 -20.45
C PRO A 651 7.74 -32.90 -21.64
N THR A 652 7.07 -31.78 -21.41
CA THR A 652 6.50 -30.93 -22.46
C THR A 652 6.77 -29.44 -22.22
N LEU A 653 6.77 -28.65 -23.30
CA LEU A 653 6.86 -27.19 -23.26
C LEU A 653 5.75 -26.59 -22.38
N VAL A 654 4.52 -27.11 -22.52
CA VAL A 654 3.35 -26.62 -21.80
C VAL A 654 3.53 -26.78 -20.29
N GLU A 655 4.03 -27.92 -19.82
CA GLU A 655 4.26 -28.16 -18.40
C GLU A 655 5.36 -27.25 -17.82
N LEU A 656 6.44 -27.03 -18.58
CA LEU A 656 7.49 -26.07 -18.20
C LEU A 656 6.91 -24.65 -18.04
N LEU A 657 6.20 -24.16 -19.07
CA LEU A 657 5.65 -22.80 -19.06
C LEU A 657 4.54 -22.62 -18.02
N HIS A 658 3.75 -23.66 -17.76
CA HIS A 658 2.78 -23.65 -16.66
C HIS A 658 3.48 -23.50 -15.31
N ALA A 659 4.52 -24.31 -15.05
CA ALA A 659 5.29 -24.25 -13.81
C ALA A 659 5.96 -22.88 -13.60
N MET A 660 6.46 -22.25 -14.67
CA MET A 660 7.03 -20.91 -14.60
C MET A 660 5.99 -19.83 -14.26
N LEU A 661 4.72 -20.02 -14.63
CA LEU A 661 3.65 -19.06 -14.38
C LEU A 661 2.99 -19.22 -13.00
N GLU A 662 3.10 -20.37 -12.32
CA GLU A 662 2.43 -20.60 -11.03
C GLU A 662 2.79 -19.55 -9.97
N GLY A 663 4.08 -19.23 -9.83
CA GLY A 663 4.57 -18.25 -8.87
C GLY A 663 4.00 -16.85 -9.13
N PRO A 664 4.32 -16.21 -10.27
CA PRO A 664 3.84 -14.87 -10.59
C PRO A 664 2.31 -14.74 -10.58
N THR A 665 1.60 -15.70 -11.19
CA THR A 665 0.14 -15.63 -11.30
C THR A 665 -0.58 -15.87 -9.98
N SER A 666 0.03 -16.60 -9.05
CA SER A 666 -0.50 -16.72 -7.68
C SER A 666 -0.42 -15.40 -6.92
N ARG A 667 0.66 -14.63 -7.11
CA ARG A 667 0.86 -13.30 -6.49
C ARG A 667 -0.03 -12.24 -7.13
N SER A 668 -0.24 -12.30 -8.44
CA SER A 668 -1.01 -11.29 -9.20
C SER A 668 -2.49 -11.64 -9.39
N ARG A 669 -2.96 -12.79 -8.89
CA ARG A 669 -4.33 -13.30 -9.10
C ARG A 669 -5.43 -12.24 -8.87
N ASP A 670 -5.34 -11.50 -7.77
CA ASP A 670 -6.37 -10.52 -7.39
C ASP A 670 -6.34 -9.26 -8.28
N HIS A 671 -5.17 -8.91 -8.82
CA HIS A 671 -5.00 -7.81 -9.76
C HIS A 671 -5.55 -8.21 -11.13
N LEU A 672 -5.11 -9.37 -11.64
CA LEU A 672 -5.57 -9.91 -12.93
C LEU A 672 -7.09 -10.15 -12.97
N ALA A 673 -7.67 -10.70 -11.90
CA ALA A 673 -9.12 -10.94 -11.84
C ALA A 673 -9.96 -9.65 -11.80
N ARG A 674 -9.36 -8.53 -11.39
CA ARG A 674 -10.00 -7.22 -11.36
C ARG A 674 -9.89 -6.50 -12.68
N ASP A 675 -8.71 -6.54 -13.29
CA ASP A 675 -8.33 -5.64 -14.37
C ASP A 675 -8.49 -6.28 -15.77
N VAL A 676 -8.51 -7.62 -15.87
CA VAL A 676 -8.65 -8.35 -17.13
C VAL A 676 -10.05 -9.01 -17.21
N PRO A 677 -10.91 -8.60 -18.17
CA PRO A 677 -12.21 -9.24 -18.37
C PRO A 677 -12.07 -10.72 -18.74
N ASP A 678 -12.74 -11.60 -17.99
CA ASP A 678 -12.72 -13.06 -18.22
C ASP A 678 -11.30 -13.65 -18.36
N VAL A 679 -10.41 -13.29 -17.42
CA VAL A 679 -9.01 -13.77 -17.39
C VAL A 679 -8.88 -15.29 -17.52
N GLY A 680 -9.86 -16.05 -17.03
CA GLY A 680 -9.90 -17.52 -17.18
C GLY A 680 -9.96 -17.97 -18.63
N ARG A 681 -10.76 -17.30 -19.47
CA ARG A 681 -10.81 -17.59 -20.92
C ARG A 681 -9.48 -17.26 -21.61
N VAL A 682 -8.83 -16.17 -21.21
CA VAL A 682 -7.52 -15.77 -21.75
C VAL A 682 -6.44 -16.80 -21.38
N TRP A 683 -6.45 -17.24 -20.12
CA TRP A 683 -5.58 -18.29 -19.59
C TRP A 683 -5.76 -19.62 -20.35
N ASP A 684 -7.00 -20.10 -20.46
CA ASP A 684 -7.32 -21.33 -21.19
C ASP A 684 -6.97 -21.22 -22.68
N GLY A 685 -7.14 -20.04 -23.27
CA GLY A 685 -6.73 -19.73 -24.64
C GLY A 685 -5.23 -19.85 -24.84
N LEU A 686 -4.43 -19.29 -23.93
CA LEU A 686 -2.97 -19.37 -23.97
C LEU A 686 -2.48 -20.83 -23.98
N PHE A 687 -2.97 -21.64 -23.04
CA PHE A 687 -2.53 -23.03 -22.95
C PHE A 687 -3.06 -23.92 -24.08
N ARG A 688 -4.22 -23.59 -24.64
CA ARG A 688 -4.72 -24.23 -25.88
C ARG A 688 -3.80 -23.95 -27.06
N ASP A 689 -3.34 -22.71 -27.21
CA ASP A 689 -2.42 -22.32 -28.29
C ASP A 689 -1.04 -22.97 -28.07
N LEU A 690 -0.49 -22.92 -26.85
CA LEU A 690 0.80 -23.54 -26.51
C LEU A 690 0.77 -25.07 -26.70
N GLY A 691 -0.36 -25.73 -26.43
CA GLY A 691 -0.54 -27.17 -26.68
C GLY A 691 -0.47 -27.58 -28.15
N GLN A 692 -0.61 -26.63 -29.08
CA GLN A 692 -0.44 -26.87 -30.53
C GLN A 692 1.02 -26.71 -30.99
N ARG A 693 1.91 -26.19 -30.13
CA ARG A 693 3.30 -25.89 -30.50
C ARG A 693 4.16 -27.16 -30.43
N VAL A 694 4.73 -27.54 -31.57
CA VAL A 694 5.73 -28.61 -31.65
C VAL A 694 7.07 -27.99 -31.99
N VAL A 695 8.02 -28.07 -31.06
CA VAL A 695 9.35 -27.44 -31.18
C VAL A 695 10.38 -28.25 -30.40
N ALA A 696 11.63 -28.25 -30.87
CA ALA A 696 12.75 -28.80 -30.11
C ALA A 696 13.20 -27.78 -29.04
N PRO A 697 13.63 -28.23 -27.85
CA PRO A 697 14.15 -27.32 -26.84
C PRO A 697 15.40 -26.61 -27.36
N ALA A 698 15.42 -25.29 -27.22
CA ALA A 698 16.58 -24.43 -27.43
C ALA A 698 16.82 -23.63 -26.15
N LEU A 699 18.01 -23.05 -26.02
CA LEU A 699 18.27 -22.15 -24.92
C LEU A 699 17.47 -20.86 -25.10
N VAL A 700 16.82 -20.42 -24.02
CA VAL A 700 16.02 -19.20 -23.94
C VAL A 700 16.53 -18.39 -22.76
N HIS A 701 16.95 -17.15 -23.00
CA HIS A 701 17.32 -16.19 -21.98
C HIS A 701 16.14 -15.90 -21.05
N GLY A 702 14.94 -15.74 -21.63
CA GLY A 702 13.66 -15.60 -20.92
C GLY A 702 13.34 -14.18 -20.47
N ASP A 703 14.36 -13.33 -20.37
CA ASP A 703 14.23 -11.87 -20.22
C ASP A 703 15.13 -11.14 -21.23
N PHE A 704 14.96 -11.48 -22.51
CA PHE A 704 15.78 -10.93 -23.59
C PHE A 704 15.28 -9.53 -23.97
N CYS A 705 15.81 -8.50 -23.32
CA CYS A 705 15.42 -7.11 -23.48
C CYS A 705 16.65 -6.18 -23.66
N ALA A 706 16.43 -4.95 -24.13
CA ALA A 706 17.50 -4.01 -24.43
C ALA A 706 18.44 -3.66 -23.25
N PRO A 707 17.99 -3.63 -21.97
CA PRO A 707 18.87 -3.45 -20.83
C PRO A 707 19.92 -4.56 -20.67
N ASN A 708 19.57 -5.79 -21.05
CA ASN A 708 20.41 -7.00 -20.89
C ASN A 708 21.34 -7.25 -22.09
N VAL A 709 21.34 -6.35 -23.08
CA VAL A 709 22.11 -6.49 -24.32
C VAL A 709 23.08 -5.33 -24.49
N TYR A 710 24.26 -5.63 -25.02
CA TYR A 710 25.34 -4.66 -25.24
C TYR A 710 25.54 -4.39 -26.72
N VAL A 711 25.84 -3.14 -27.06
CA VAL A 711 26.04 -2.68 -28.44
C VAL A 711 27.42 -2.06 -28.60
N SER A 712 28.02 -2.28 -29.78
CA SER A 712 29.29 -1.68 -30.16
C SER A 712 29.24 -0.15 -30.06
N PRO A 713 30.34 0.53 -29.67
CA PRO A 713 30.40 1.98 -29.66
C PRO A 713 30.06 2.58 -31.03
N GLY A 714 29.42 3.75 -31.02
CA GLY A 714 28.92 4.42 -32.23
C GLY A 714 30.04 4.85 -33.19
N PRO A 715 29.69 5.32 -34.40
CA PRO A 715 30.66 5.64 -35.45
C PRO A 715 31.65 6.77 -35.10
N GLU A 716 31.39 7.59 -34.07
CA GLU A 716 32.33 8.62 -33.60
C GLU A 716 33.48 8.04 -32.75
N ASP A 717 33.27 6.87 -32.12
CA ASP A 717 34.23 6.18 -31.24
C ASP A 717 34.74 4.85 -31.83
N ASN A 718 34.32 4.50 -33.04
CA ASN A 718 34.72 3.26 -33.71
C ASN A 718 35.81 3.53 -34.78
N PRO A 719 37.10 3.20 -34.52
CA PRO A 719 38.19 3.40 -35.47
C PRO A 719 38.06 2.53 -36.75
N GLU A 720 37.14 1.55 -36.79
CA GLU A 720 36.94 0.62 -37.92
C GLU A 720 35.69 0.91 -38.79
N GLY A 721 34.87 1.93 -38.47
CA GLY A 721 33.83 2.44 -39.38
C GLY A 721 32.64 1.49 -39.68
N GLY A 722 32.29 0.59 -38.76
CA GLY A 722 31.18 -0.36 -38.93
C GLY A 722 29.81 0.18 -38.48
N ALA A 723 28.71 -0.37 -39.05
CA ALA A 723 27.35 -0.15 -38.54
C ALA A 723 27.20 -0.74 -37.12
N PRO A 724 26.44 -0.09 -36.22
CA PRO A 724 26.30 -0.54 -34.83
C PRO A 724 25.67 -1.93 -34.75
N ARG A 725 26.28 -2.82 -33.96
CA ARG A 725 25.88 -4.23 -33.81
C ARG A 725 25.89 -4.65 -32.35
N VAL A 726 25.05 -5.62 -32.02
CA VAL A 726 25.04 -6.24 -30.70
C VAL A 726 26.33 -7.03 -30.51
N THR A 727 27.05 -6.72 -29.43
CA THR A 727 28.35 -7.32 -29.10
C THR A 727 28.21 -8.41 -28.05
N GLY A 728 27.27 -8.28 -27.12
CA GLY A 728 27.10 -9.24 -26.03
C GLY A 728 25.70 -9.28 -25.44
N VAL A 729 25.40 -10.37 -24.76
CA VAL A 729 24.14 -10.61 -24.03
C VAL A 729 24.53 -11.00 -22.61
N GLY A 730 24.03 -10.26 -21.61
CA GLY A 730 24.34 -10.50 -20.20
C GLY A 730 23.09 -10.78 -19.37
N ASP A 731 23.31 -10.95 -18.06
CA ASP A 731 22.26 -11.06 -17.04
C ASP A 731 21.29 -12.25 -17.14
N PHE A 732 21.85 -13.45 -17.35
CA PHE A 732 21.08 -14.68 -17.22
C PHE A 732 20.65 -14.87 -15.77
N SER A 733 19.36 -15.12 -15.59
CA SER A 733 18.67 -15.05 -14.30
C SER A 733 17.73 -16.25 -14.14
N PRO A 734 16.91 -16.33 -13.08
CA PRO A 734 15.90 -17.38 -12.95
C PRO A 734 14.88 -17.45 -14.11
N HIS A 735 14.89 -16.49 -15.04
CA HIS A 735 14.14 -16.50 -16.30
C HIS A 735 14.74 -17.44 -17.35
N THR A 736 16.00 -17.86 -17.20
CA THR A 736 16.70 -18.68 -18.18
C THR A 736 16.27 -20.15 -18.15
N LEU A 737 15.94 -20.68 -19.32
CA LEU A 737 15.28 -21.98 -19.49
C LEU A 737 15.60 -22.61 -20.86
N GLN A 738 15.28 -23.90 -21.00
CA GLN A 738 15.32 -24.62 -22.28
C GLN A 738 13.89 -24.78 -22.81
N ALA A 739 13.50 -23.98 -23.80
CA ALA A 739 12.15 -23.94 -24.35
C ALA A 739 12.13 -23.54 -25.83
N ASP A 740 11.08 -22.85 -26.27
CA ASP A 740 10.92 -22.39 -27.64
C ASP A 740 11.78 -21.12 -27.86
N PRO A 741 12.70 -21.12 -28.84
CA PRO A 741 13.54 -19.94 -29.13
C PRO A 741 12.74 -18.71 -29.57
N LEU A 742 11.47 -18.87 -29.98
CA LEU A 742 10.59 -17.73 -30.27
C LEU A 742 10.30 -16.86 -29.04
N MET A 743 10.56 -17.34 -27.82
CA MET A 743 10.41 -16.55 -26.60
C MET A 743 11.38 -15.36 -26.58
N ASP A 744 12.66 -15.58 -26.91
CA ASP A 744 13.66 -14.49 -26.93
C ASP A 744 13.45 -13.54 -28.12
N LEU A 745 13.04 -14.08 -29.27
CA LEU A 745 12.61 -13.24 -30.41
C LEU A 745 11.39 -12.37 -30.04
N THR A 746 10.47 -12.92 -29.24
CA THR A 746 9.35 -12.14 -28.70
C THR A 746 9.83 -11.09 -27.72
N GLY A 747 10.79 -11.41 -26.83
CA GLY A 747 11.39 -10.43 -25.92
C GLY A 747 12.02 -9.25 -26.67
N ALA A 748 12.85 -9.54 -27.68
CA ALA A 748 13.52 -8.55 -28.52
C ALA A 748 12.53 -7.57 -29.18
N VAL A 749 11.38 -8.07 -29.61
CA VAL A 749 10.35 -7.25 -30.26
C VAL A 749 9.47 -6.55 -29.22
N ALA A 750 8.95 -7.28 -28.25
CA ALA A 750 7.84 -6.86 -27.42
C ALA A 750 8.28 -5.97 -26.25
N PHE A 751 9.45 -6.22 -25.66
CA PHE A 751 10.00 -5.37 -24.59
C PHE A 751 10.57 -4.06 -25.11
N LEU A 752 10.83 -3.94 -26.41
CA LEU A 752 11.15 -2.65 -27.02
C LEU A 752 10.01 -1.62 -26.82
N GLU A 753 8.75 -2.06 -26.66
CA GLU A 753 7.63 -1.18 -26.33
C GLU A 753 7.73 -0.54 -24.93
N LEU A 754 8.60 -1.05 -24.05
CA LEU A 754 8.82 -0.54 -22.70
C LEU A 754 9.97 0.48 -22.64
N GLU A 755 10.79 0.59 -23.68
CA GLU A 755 11.95 1.48 -23.69
C GLU A 755 11.53 2.97 -23.70
N PRO A 756 12.17 3.83 -22.89
CA PRO A 756 11.71 5.18 -22.62
C PRO A 756 12.03 6.22 -23.72
N TYR A 757 12.24 5.81 -24.98
CA TYR A 757 12.62 6.71 -26.08
C TYR A 757 11.50 6.95 -27.09
N GLU A 758 11.54 8.11 -27.77
CA GLU A 758 10.55 8.47 -28.77
C GLU A 758 10.66 7.59 -30.03
N GLY A 759 9.56 6.89 -30.34
CA GLY A 759 9.47 5.97 -31.48
C GLY A 759 9.70 4.50 -31.15
N ALA A 760 9.87 4.12 -29.87
CA ALA A 760 10.12 2.73 -29.47
C ALA A 760 9.02 1.74 -29.94
N VAL A 761 7.75 2.14 -29.88
CA VAL A 761 6.63 1.34 -30.40
C VAL A 761 6.71 1.18 -31.93
N ALA A 762 7.07 2.23 -32.66
CA ALA A 762 7.20 2.17 -34.12
C ALA A 762 8.40 1.31 -34.54
N ASP A 763 9.51 1.35 -33.79
CA ASP A 763 10.65 0.49 -33.98
C ASP A 763 10.31 -0.97 -33.65
N SER A 764 9.48 -1.24 -32.63
CA SER A 764 8.96 -2.57 -32.30
C SER A 764 8.11 -3.14 -33.44
N GLU A 765 7.16 -2.36 -33.97
CA GLU A 765 6.33 -2.76 -35.11
C GLU A 765 7.17 -3.03 -36.36
N TRP A 766 8.16 -2.18 -36.62
CA TRP A 766 9.11 -2.38 -37.72
C TRP A 766 9.92 -3.67 -37.53
N LEU A 767 10.44 -3.91 -36.33
CA LEU A 767 11.24 -5.09 -36.01
C LEU A 767 10.41 -6.38 -36.10
N LEU A 768 9.13 -6.33 -35.74
CA LEU A 768 8.18 -7.43 -35.98
C LEU A 768 8.07 -7.75 -37.48
N GLY A 769 7.97 -6.72 -38.33
CA GLY A 769 7.98 -6.89 -39.78
C GLY A 769 9.25 -7.57 -40.30
N VAL A 770 10.42 -7.19 -39.76
CA VAL A 770 11.70 -7.84 -40.06
C VAL A 770 11.69 -9.31 -39.63
N ALA A 771 11.25 -9.62 -38.41
CA ALA A 771 11.14 -11.00 -37.91
C ALA A 771 10.21 -11.86 -38.80
N VAL A 772 9.06 -11.31 -39.21
CA VAL A 772 8.12 -11.99 -40.13
C VAL A 772 8.74 -12.26 -41.49
N SER A 773 9.49 -11.30 -42.05
CA SER A 773 10.18 -11.51 -43.32
C SER A 773 11.29 -12.57 -43.25
N ARG A 774 11.95 -12.73 -42.10
CA ARG A 774 13.03 -13.71 -41.88
C ARG A 774 12.51 -15.12 -41.63
N HIS A 775 11.48 -15.25 -40.79
CA HIS A 775 11.02 -16.56 -40.28
C HIS A 775 9.65 -16.97 -40.82
N GLY A 776 9.01 -16.14 -41.64
CA GLY A 776 7.70 -16.38 -42.23
C GLY A 776 6.52 -15.82 -41.42
N PRO A 777 5.32 -15.81 -42.02
CA PRO A 777 4.14 -15.16 -41.45
C PRO A 777 3.61 -15.81 -40.16
N GLU A 778 3.91 -17.09 -39.94
CA GLU A 778 3.45 -17.81 -38.75
C GLU A 778 4.09 -17.27 -37.45
N VAL A 779 5.28 -16.68 -37.54
CA VAL A 779 5.97 -16.10 -36.38
C VAL A 779 5.19 -14.96 -35.74
N ALA A 780 4.45 -14.17 -36.52
CA ALA A 780 3.59 -13.13 -35.97
C ALA A 780 2.52 -13.69 -35.01
N ARG A 781 1.94 -14.85 -35.36
CA ARG A 781 0.96 -15.54 -34.51
C ARG A 781 1.61 -15.96 -33.19
N TRP A 782 2.77 -16.61 -33.26
CA TRP A 782 3.46 -17.13 -32.08
C TRP A 782 4.03 -16.02 -31.18
N ILE A 783 4.52 -14.91 -31.75
CA ILE A 783 4.87 -13.70 -30.98
C ILE A 783 3.65 -13.18 -30.21
N GLY A 784 2.45 -13.21 -30.80
CA GLY A 784 1.20 -12.88 -30.10
C GLY A 784 0.86 -13.83 -28.94
N VAL A 785 1.17 -15.12 -29.07
CA VAL A 785 1.03 -16.11 -27.97
C VAL A 785 2.03 -15.81 -26.85
N TYR A 786 3.30 -15.60 -27.18
CA TYR A 786 4.34 -15.34 -26.19
C TYR A 786 4.22 -13.96 -25.53
N ARG A 787 3.66 -12.95 -26.22
CA ARG A 787 3.26 -11.67 -25.59
C ARG A 787 2.28 -11.88 -24.44
N ARG A 788 1.29 -12.76 -24.62
CA ARG A 788 0.33 -13.13 -23.56
C ARG A 788 1.01 -13.92 -22.45
N TYR A 789 1.91 -14.86 -22.79
CA TYR A 789 2.72 -15.56 -21.80
C TYR A 789 3.51 -14.58 -20.93
N PHE A 790 4.28 -13.66 -21.53
CA PHE A 790 5.05 -12.66 -20.79
C PHE A 790 4.16 -11.72 -19.97
N ALA A 791 2.98 -11.37 -20.48
CA ALA A 791 2.04 -10.56 -19.73
C ALA A 791 1.51 -11.24 -18.47
N PHE A 792 1.30 -12.57 -18.49
CA PHE A 792 1.02 -13.33 -17.26
C PHE A 792 2.27 -13.46 -16.39
N TYR A 793 3.44 -13.68 -17.00
CA TYR A 793 4.69 -13.88 -16.29
C TYR A 793 5.10 -12.64 -15.47
N PHE A 794 4.99 -11.43 -16.04
CA PHE A 794 5.32 -10.17 -15.39
C PHE A 794 4.13 -9.47 -14.71
N SER A 795 3.02 -10.19 -14.51
CA SER A 795 1.80 -9.61 -13.93
C SER A 795 1.91 -9.28 -12.44
N ASP A 796 2.90 -9.81 -11.73
CA ASP A 796 3.15 -9.53 -10.31
C ASP A 796 3.86 -8.19 -10.06
N THR A 797 4.20 -7.47 -11.11
CA THR A 797 4.79 -6.12 -11.05
C THR A 797 3.80 -5.01 -10.72
N ALA A 798 2.51 -5.32 -10.51
CA ALA A 798 1.45 -4.31 -10.31
C ALA A 798 1.73 -3.27 -9.21
N GLU A 799 2.43 -3.68 -8.14
CA GLU A 799 2.77 -2.82 -6.99
C GLU A 799 4.16 -2.18 -7.10
N VAL A 800 5.05 -2.74 -7.92
CA VAL A 800 6.48 -2.38 -7.99
C VAL A 800 6.81 -1.59 -9.26
N GLU A 801 6.25 -1.98 -10.41
CA GLU A 801 6.54 -1.37 -11.71
C GLU A 801 5.25 -1.16 -12.54
N PRO A 802 4.52 -0.05 -12.31
CA PRO A 802 3.21 0.18 -12.94
C PRO A 802 3.23 0.25 -14.48
N ARG A 803 4.36 0.63 -15.09
CA ARG A 803 4.52 0.70 -16.55
C ARG A 803 4.49 -0.69 -17.19
N THR A 804 5.23 -1.63 -16.61
CA THR A 804 5.28 -3.03 -17.03
C THR A 804 3.91 -3.70 -16.83
N TYR A 805 3.25 -3.45 -15.70
CA TYR A 805 1.91 -3.97 -15.47
C TYR A 805 0.88 -3.41 -16.47
N ALA A 806 0.92 -2.11 -16.78
CA ALA A 806 0.06 -1.51 -17.80
C ALA A 806 0.31 -2.09 -19.20
N TRP A 807 1.57 -2.46 -19.53
CA TRP A 807 1.88 -3.18 -20.75
C TRP A 807 1.28 -4.59 -20.74
N CYS A 808 1.37 -5.32 -19.63
CA CYS A 808 0.77 -6.65 -19.47
C CYS A 808 -0.74 -6.61 -19.76
N LEU A 809 -1.46 -5.66 -19.17
CA LEU A 809 -2.90 -5.50 -19.41
C LEU A 809 -3.23 -5.30 -20.90
N ARG A 810 -2.45 -4.48 -21.63
CA ARG A 810 -2.65 -4.28 -23.07
C ARG A 810 -2.45 -5.56 -23.88
N GLN A 811 -1.53 -6.43 -23.49
CA GLN A 811 -1.32 -7.69 -24.21
C GLN A 811 -2.42 -8.71 -23.89
N LEU A 812 -3.01 -8.67 -22.69
CA LEU A 812 -4.10 -9.56 -22.26
C LEU A 812 -5.48 -9.14 -22.79
N ASP A 813 -5.70 -7.84 -23.03
CA ASP A 813 -6.96 -7.29 -23.57
C ASP A 813 -7.11 -7.47 -25.09
N ARG A 814 -6.07 -7.89 -25.80
CA ARG A 814 -6.08 -8.11 -27.27
C ARG A 814 -6.81 -9.39 -27.71
N VAL A 815 -7.63 -10.01 -26.84
CA VAL A 815 -8.26 -11.34 -27.04
C VAL A 815 -9.66 -11.27 -27.62
#